data_AF-A0A7Y9ZI08-F1
#
_entry.id   AF-A0A7Y9ZI08-F1
#
_cell.length_a   1.000
_cell.length_b   1.000
_cell.length_c   1.000
_cell.angle_alpha   90.00
_cell.angle_beta   90.00
_cell.angle_gamma   90.00
#
_symmetry.space_group_name_H-M   'P 1'
#
loop_
_entity.id
_entity.type
_entity.pdbx_description
1 polymer ?
#
loop_
_entity_poly.entity_id
_entity_poly.type
_entity_poly.pdbx_seq_one_letter_code
_entity_poly.pdbx_strand_id
1 'polypeptide(L)'
;MITRDAWGIPHVTGASVLEVAREQGRATAQDRSWQLEVERRRAEGTCAELFGASAREWDVLARRALLVDVARRAHAALAPESRAFVDAYVDGVNDVVGGRGGRAVTVTRPWQRWTPLAVFAVQHLLFSRFPGKLWQHHVASVLGDDAAEALDVLRTEGLPGGSNAVAVAGSLTASGLPIVAGDPHRVIEAPGCYAQVRLTCTDPEDPFDVAGLTFAGVPGVQHFGHAGSVAWGVTNAVADDEDVYAEELVRHRGAVIARGATGWEPVARRFEVVRVRTAEDVYDAVPVEVLVTERGPVVTGGPGRPDTFSLRNPASVLGNLGFDTLLPLLRSRSATDVAAAFAHWVGPVDNLLVADAAGIEHRVVGRVPTRGADGTWTGWVEDLPRRTGEVLVTANDRATDDFARIGDDFAPPHRAHRLTEVVDGLVAAGPVTPEALGGALADDRQVAGEALLDLAATLVDLSPPATVLRDRLLAWDRRMAVDSVEAALFATVRAAVVEAYATAPALAGVDASPFGELYAPWFDLRGRLRLALPTLLSAQKAFGVDPLQAVADALEVVAHAPEPAPWGSAHVVVPLTAAQQFGLAAPDGHAPPWPPVAGDDDCVLATRALGGTGACVHGPVARFVWDLAGDSRWVVPLGASGDPASPHHHDQQAAWAAGRTIPLEDR
;
A
#
# COMPACT_ATOMS: atom_id res chain seq x y z
N MET A 1 -20.21 -16.26 18.72
CA MET A 1 -20.86 -15.05 19.27
C MET A 1 -20.13 -13.82 18.75
N ILE A 2 -20.88 -12.83 18.25
CA ILE A 2 -20.35 -11.55 17.78
C ILE A 2 -20.93 -10.46 18.70
N THR A 3 -20.06 -9.72 19.39
CA THR A 3 -20.41 -8.48 20.08
C THR A 3 -19.71 -7.31 19.40
N ARG A 4 -20.19 -6.09 19.63
CA ARG A 4 -19.58 -4.87 19.10
C ARG A 4 -19.32 -3.90 20.22
N ASP A 5 -18.16 -3.26 20.15
CA ASP A 5 -17.75 -2.22 21.10
C ASP A 5 -18.43 -0.86 20.77
N ALA A 6 -18.05 0.21 21.48
CA ALA A 6 -18.65 1.53 21.26
C ALA A 6 -18.36 2.12 19.86
N TRP A 7 -17.41 1.55 19.11
CA TRP A 7 -16.99 1.95 17.77
C TRP A 7 -17.49 0.98 16.69
N GLY A 8 -18.37 0.05 17.04
CA GLY A 8 -18.93 -0.94 16.12
C GLY A 8 -17.97 -2.06 15.74
N ILE A 9 -16.79 -2.15 16.36
CA ILE A 9 -15.74 -3.12 16.04
C ILE A 9 -16.19 -4.52 16.52
N PRO A 10 -16.13 -5.55 15.66
CA PRO A 10 -16.56 -6.90 16.04
C PRO A 10 -15.56 -7.59 16.99
N HIS A 11 -16.08 -8.04 18.12
CA HIS A 11 -15.45 -8.98 19.06
C HIS A 11 -16.07 -10.36 18.83
N VAL A 12 -15.32 -11.24 18.18
CA VAL A 12 -15.77 -12.58 17.78
C VAL A 12 -15.25 -13.60 18.77
N THR A 13 -16.16 -14.36 19.38
CA THR A 13 -15.83 -15.48 20.27
C THR A 13 -16.42 -16.78 19.73
N GLY A 14 -15.63 -17.85 19.67
CA GLY A 14 -16.08 -19.19 19.29
C GLY A 14 -15.49 -20.29 20.17
N ALA A 15 -16.18 -21.41 20.28
CA ALA A 15 -15.73 -22.58 21.05
C ALA A 15 -14.74 -23.46 20.28
N SER A 16 -14.42 -23.10 19.04
CA SER A 16 -13.37 -23.70 18.22
C SER A 16 -12.86 -22.67 17.20
N VAL A 17 -11.66 -22.90 16.68
CA VAL A 17 -11.05 -22.06 15.63
C VAL A 17 -11.95 -21.91 14.40
N LEU A 18 -12.62 -22.99 13.98
CA LEU A 18 -13.51 -22.95 12.82
C LEU A 18 -14.77 -22.13 13.08
N GLU A 19 -15.29 -22.15 14.32
CA GLU A 19 -16.40 -21.27 14.70
C GLU A 19 -15.95 -19.80 14.69
N VAL A 20 -14.76 -19.49 15.22
CA VAL A 20 -14.20 -18.13 15.17
C VAL A 20 -14.07 -17.65 13.72
N ALA A 21 -13.54 -18.48 12.82
CA ALA A 21 -13.41 -18.14 11.40
C ALA A 21 -14.77 -17.85 10.75
N ARG A 22 -15.76 -18.72 11.00
CA ARG A 22 -17.12 -18.56 10.46
C ARG A 22 -17.77 -17.28 10.97
N GLU A 23 -17.68 -17.00 12.27
CA GLU A 23 -18.29 -15.80 12.84
C GLU A 23 -17.54 -14.53 12.43
N GLN A 24 -16.22 -14.58 12.20
CA GLN A 24 -15.48 -13.47 11.57
C GLN A 24 -15.99 -13.20 10.14
N GLY A 25 -16.24 -14.24 9.35
CA GLY A 25 -16.83 -14.12 8.01
C GLY A 25 -18.22 -13.49 8.04
N ARG A 26 -19.08 -13.91 8.98
CA ARG A 26 -20.41 -13.29 9.18
C ARG A 26 -20.30 -11.82 9.56
N ALA A 27 -19.46 -11.48 10.54
CA ALA A 27 -19.28 -10.10 11.00
C ALA A 27 -18.81 -9.21 9.85
N THR A 28 -17.81 -9.67 9.10
CA THR A 28 -17.29 -8.94 7.93
C THR A 28 -18.39 -8.73 6.89
N ALA A 29 -19.21 -9.75 6.59
CA ALA A 29 -20.30 -9.62 5.62
C ALA A 29 -21.43 -8.69 6.10
N GLN A 30 -21.69 -8.63 7.42
CA GLN A 30 -22.64 -7.67 7.99
C GLN A 30 -22.14 -6.22 7.86
N ASP A 31 -20.85 -5.99 8.11
CA ASP A 31 -20.28 -4.64 8.16
C ASP A 31 -19.84 -4.13 6.78
N ARG A 32 -19.42 -5.02 5.88
CA ARG A 32 -18.67 -4.69 4.64
C ARG A 32 -19.25 -5.34 3.39
N SER A 33 -20.53 -5.71 3.35
CA SER A 33 -21.17 -6.44 2.24
C SER A 33 -20.86 -5.88 0.84
N TRP A 34 -21.00 -4.57 0.64
CA TRP A 34 -20.70 -3.91 -0.64
C TRP A 34 -19.22 -4.03 -1.02
N GLN A 35 -18.32 -3.81 -0.06
CA GLN A 35 -16.87 -3.97 -0.27
C GLN A 35 -16.55 -5.41 -0.67
N LEU A 36 -17.18 -6.41 -0.02
CA LEU A 36 -17.00 -7.83 -0.37
C LEU A 36 -17.49 -8.17 -1.81
N GLU A 37 -18.58 -7.56 -2.29
CA GLU A 37 -19.01 -7.74 -3.69
C GLU A 37 -17.99 -7.13 -4.66
N VAL A 38 -17.51 -5.91 -4.37
CA VAL A 38 -16.53 -5.22 -5.21
C VAL A 38 -15.23 -6.00 -5.27
N GLU A 39 -14.70 -6.45 -4.12
CA GLU A 39 -13.46 -7.23 -4.06
C GLU A 39 -13.59 -8.58 -4.77
N ARG A 40 -14.73 -9.25 -4.64
CA ARG A 40 -15.03 -10.47 -5.43
C ARG A 40 -15.04 -10.17 -6.93
N ARG A 41 -15.65 -9.06 -7.37
CA ARG A 41 -15.67 -8.66 -8.78
C ARG A 41 -14.29 -8.26 -9.29
N ARG A 42 -13.48 -7.60 -8.47
CA ARG A 42 -12.09 -7.25 -8.79
C ARG A 42 -11.27 -8.51 -9.03
N ALA A 43 -11.37 -9.47 -8.11
CA ALA A 43 -10.71 -10.77 -8.20
C ALA A 43 -11.17 -11.58 -9.42
N GLU A 44 -12.48 -11.60 -9.68
CA GLU A 44 -13.04 -12.31 -10.82
C GLU A 44 -12.87 -11.56 -12.15
N GLY A 45 -12.40 -10.31 -12.20
CA GLY A 45 -12.41 -9.50 -13.42
C GLY A 45 -13.82 -9.39 -14.01
N THR A 46 -14.75 -8.86 -13.22
CA THR A 46 -16.17 -8.58 -13.60
C THR A 46 -16.68 -7.23 -13.08
N CYS A 47 -15.77 -6.29 -12.80
CA CYS A 47 -16.08 -4.92 -12.42
C CYS A 47 -16.73 -4.12 -13.55
N ALA A 48 -16.41 -4.41 -14.82
CA ALA A 48 -16.98 -3.73 -15.98
C ALA A 48 -18.48 -4.02 -16.18
N GLU A 49 -19.00 -5.09 -15.59
CA GLU A 49 -20.44 -5.35 -15.52
C GLU A 49 -21.16 -4.36 -14.59
N LEU A 50 -20.43 -3.76 -13.65
CA LEU A 50 -20.95 -2.85 -12.63
C LEU A 50 -20.55 -1.38 -12.87
N PHE A 51 -19.38 -1.14 -13.46
CA PHE A 51 -18.84 0.22 -13.67
C PHE A 51 -18.68 0.56 -15.16
N GLY A 52 -19.05 -0.36 -16.06
CA GLY A 52 -18.98 -0.13 -17.49
C GLY A 52 -17.55 -0.07 -18.01
N ALA A 53 -17.34 0.73 -19.05
CA ALA A 53 -16.07 0.77 -19.80
C ALA A 53 -14.85 1.15 -18.95
N SER A 54 -15.02 1.96 -17.90
CA SER A 54 -13.89 2.44 -17.10
C SER A 54 -13.22 1.35 -16.26
N ALA A 55 -13.93 0.26 -15.93
CA ALA A 55 -13.35 -0.89 -15.23
C ALA A 55 -12.84 -2.00 -16.17
N ARG A 56 -12.94 -1.82 -17.49
CA ARG A 56 -12.56 -2.83 -18.48
C ARG A 56 -11.08 -3.21 -18.39
N GLU A 57 -10.18 -2.22 -18.26
CA GLU A 57 -8.74 -2.48 -18.22
C GLU A 57 -8.37 -3.35 -17.02
N TRP A 58 -8.95 -3.07 -15.85
CA TRP A 58 -8.79 -3.90 -14.67
C TRP A 58 -9.30 -5.33 -14.90
N ASP A 59 -10.51 -5.50 -15.45
CA ASP A 59 -11.05 -6.84 -15.69
C ASP A 59 -10.18 -7.66 -16.63
N VAL A 60 -9.66 -7.03 -17.69
CA VAL A 60 -8.71 -7.67 -18.63
C VAL A 60 -7.42 -8.06 -17.90
N LEU A 61 -6.86 -7.17 -17.07
CA LEU A 61 -5.66 -7.47 -16.29
C LEU A 61 -5.91 -8.62 -15.32
N ALA A 62 -7.01 -8.63 -14.57
CA ALA A 62 -7.35 -9.68 -13.61
C ALA A 62 -7.43 -11.06 -14.27
N ARG A 63 -7.98 -11.15 -15.50
CA ARG A 63 -7.98 -12.40 -16.30
C ARG A 63 -6.59 -12.78 -16.76
N ARG A 64 -5.84 -11.82 -17.29
CA ARG A 64 -4.51 -12.04 -17.85
C ARG A 64 -3.48 -12.42 -16.79
N ALA A 65 -3.53 -11.79 -15.61
CA ALA A 65 -2.71 -12.09 -14.44
C ALA A 65 -3.11 -13.39 -13.72
N LEU A 66 -4.17 -14.06 -14.18
CA LEU A 66 -4.62 -15.37 -13.66
C LEU A 66 -4.96 -15.35 -12.16
N LEU A 67 -5.52 -14.25 -11.63
CA LEU A 67 -5.79 -14.08 -10.20
C LEU A 67 -6.61 -15.26 -9.62
N VAL A 68 -7.67 -15.65 -10.32
CA VAL A 68 -8.54 -16.77 -9.92
C VAL A 68 -7.80 -18.11 -10.00
N ASP A 69 -7.00 -18.35 -11.04
CA ASP A 69 -6.26 -19.60 -11.19
C ASP A 69 -5.21 -19.76 -10.09
N VAL A 70 -4.46 -18.70 -9.78
CA VAL A 70 -3.47 -18.69 -8.69
C VAL A 70 -4.17 -18.94 -7.36
N ALA A 71 -5.28 -18.26 -7.08
CA ALA A 71 -6.04 -18.46 -5.86
C ALA A 71 -6.59 -19.90 -5.71
N ARG A 72 -7.07 -20.50 -6.80
CA ARG A 72 -7.51 -21.91 -6.81
C ARG A 72 -6.37 -22.87 -6.52
N ARG A 73 -5.20 -22.68 -7.15
CA ARG A 73 -4.02 -23.50 -6.88
C ARG A 73 -3.56 -23.34 -5.43
N ALA A 74 -3.48 -22.11 -4.93
CA ALA A 74 -3.09 -21.82 -3.56
C ALA A 74 -4.05 -22.44 -2.54
N HIS A 75 -5.36 -22.32 -2.73
CA HIS A 75 -6.35 -22.95 -1.85
C HIS A 75 -6.22 -24.47 -1.83
N ALA A 76 -6.03 -25.08 -3.01
CA ALA A 76 -5.84 -26.52 -3.14
C ALA A 76 -4.50 -27.02 -2.56
N ALA A 77 -3.51 -26.12 -2.40
CA ALA A 77 -2.21 -26.41 -1.81
C ALA A 77 -2.14 -26.20 -0.29
N LEU A 78 -3.11 -25.50 0.31
CA LEU A 78 -3.14 -25.25 1.76
C LEU A 78 -3.06 -26.53 2.58
N ALA A 79 -2.41 -26.44 3.74
CA ALA A 79 -2.50 -27.49 4.75
C ALA A 79 -3.98 -27.76 5.10
N PRO A 80 -4.37 -29.01 5.42
CA PRO A 80 -5.77 -29.37 5.65
C PRO A 80 -6.48 -28.49 6.69
N GLU A 81 -5.78 -28.13 7.76
CA GLU A 81 -6.31 -27.26 8.82
C GLU A 81 -6.50 -25.81 8.33
N SER A 82 -5.49 -25.21 7.70
CA SER A 82 -5.57 -23.87 7.11
C SER A 82 -6.70 -23.78 6.07
N ARG A 83 -6.89 -24.85 5.27
CA ARG A 83 -7.99 -24.92 4.30
C ARG A 83 -9.35 -24.91 5.00
N ALA A 84 -9.51 -25.72 6.05
CA ALA A 84 -10.75 -25.75 6.83
C ALA A 84 -11.04 -24.39 7.48
N PHE A 85 -10.01 -23.71 7.98
CA PHE A 85 -10.11 -22.35 8.53
C PHE A 85 -10.61 -21.34 7.49
N VAL A 86 -10.02 -21.31 6.31
CA VAL A 86 -10.47 -20.44 5.19
C VAL A 86 -11.88 -20.80 4.74
N ASP A 87 -12.19 -22.10 4.63
CA ASP A 87 -13.51 -22.57 4.21
C ASP A 87 -14.60 -22.15 5.21
N ALA A 88 -14.32 -22.24 6.51
CA ALA A 88 -15.24 -21.80 7.55
C ALA A 88 -15.52 -20.29 7.49
N TYR A 89 -14.50 -19.46 7.22
CA TYR A 89 -14.71 -18.03 6.97
C TYR A 89 -15.64 -17.77 5.77
N VAL A 90 -15.41 -18.47 4.66
CA VAL A 90 -16.26 -18.38 3.46
C VAL A 90 -17.70 -18.82 3.74
N ASP A 91 -17.90 -19.87 4.55
CA ASP A 91 -19.23 -20.25 5.01
C ASP A 91 -19.92 -19.09 5.76
N GLY A 92 -19.18 -18.43 6.65
CA GLY A 92 -19.67 -17.28 7.42
C GLY A 92 -20.13 -16.12 6.53
N VAL A 93 -19.33 -15.76 5.53
CA VAL A 93 -19.70 -14.75 4.53
C VAL A 93 -20.97 -15.17 3.79
N ASN A 94 -21.01 -16.42 3.31
CA ASN A 94 -22.12 -16.96 2.52
C ASN A 94 -23.43 -17.09 3.30
N ASP A 95 -23.37 -17.28 4.61
CA ASP A 95 -24.58 -17.35 5.43
C ASP A 95 -25.33 -16.00 5.50
N VAL A 96 -24.62 -14.88 5.36
CA VAL A 96 -25.21 -13.53 5.33
C VAL A 96 -25.64 -13.16 3.91
N VAL A 97 -24.79 -13.48 2.94
CA VAL A 97 -24.89 -13.01 1.55
C VAL A 97 -25.78 -13.87 0.66
N GLY A 98 -25.83 -15.19 0.91
CA GLY A 98 -26.55 -16.18 0.11
C GLY A 98 -27.83 -16.73 0.77
N GLY A 99 -28.10 -16.35 2.03
CA GLY A 99 -29.30 -16.74 2.78
C GLY A 99 -30.43 -15.72 2.62
N ARG A 100 -31.67 -16.18 2.46
CA ARG A 100 -32.87 -15.30 2.50
C ARG A 100 -33.02 -14.71 3.90
N GLY A 101 -32.38 -13.57 4.19
CA GLY A 101 -32.58 -12.86 5.45
C GLY A 101 -31.68 -11.64 5.60
N GLY A 102 -32.19 -10.46 5.23
CA GLY A 102 -31.64 -9.17 5.67
C GLY A 102 -31.45 -8.15 4.55
N ARG A 103 -32.02 -6.96 4.74
CA ARG A 103 -31.93 -5.81 3.84
C ARG A 103 -30.51 -5.23 3.89
N ALA A 104 -29.68 -5.45 2.88
CA ALA A 104 -28.59 -4.54 2.48
C ALA A 104 -28.07 -4.96 1.10
N VAL A 105 -27.61 -3.98 0.32
CA VAL A 105 -27.12 -4.06 -1.07
C VAL A 105 -26.06 -5.15 -1.33
N THR A 106 -25.90 -5.52 -2.61
CA THR A 106 -26.00 -6.88 -3.14
C THR A 106 -24.66 -7.56 -3.45
N VAL A 107 -24.24 -8.52 -2.63
CA VAL A 107 -23.40 -9.61 -3.15
C VAL A 107 -24.31 -10.53 -3.95
N THR A 108 -24.09 -10.57 -5.26
CA THR A 108 -25.04 -11.19 -6.20
C THR A 108 -24.87 -12.71 -6.33
N ARG A 109 -23.75 -13.24 -5.83
CA ARG A 109 -23.36 -14.65 -5.94
C ARG A 109 -22.60 -15.11 -4.69
N PRO A 110 -22.80 -16.37 -4.23
CA PRO A 110 -22.00 -16.94 -3.15
C PRO A 110 -20.51 -16.91 -3.46
N TRP A 111 -19.72 -16.60 -2.44
CA TRP A 111 -18.26 -16.71 -2.47
C TRP A 111 -17.82 -18.15 -2.67
N GLN A 112 -16.74 -18.31 -3.40
CA GLN A 112 -16.06 -19.59 -3.61
C GLN A 112 -15.00 -19.78 -2.53
N ARG A 113 -14.60 -21.03 -2.27
CA ARG A 113 -13.58 -21.36 -1.26
C ARG A 113 -12.24 -20.63 -1.46
N TRP A 114 -11.88 -20.37 -2.71
CA TRP A 114 -10.66 -19.64 -3.08
C TRP A 114 -10.82 -18.11 -3.07
N THR A 115 -12.02 -17.55 -2.88
CA THR A 115 -12.28 -16.11 -2.99
C THR A 115 -11.39 -15.27 -2.05
N PRO A 116 -11.19 -15.62 -0.75
CA PRO A 116 -10.30 -14.85 0.14
C PRO A 116 -8.87 -14.73 -0.39
N LEU A 117 -8.34 -15.80 -1.00
CA LEU A 117 -7.01 -15.81 -1.58
C LEU A 117 -6.92 -14.91 -2.81
N ALA A 118 -7.97 -14.88 -3.64
CA ALA A 118 -8.02 -13.99 -4.80
C ALA A 118 -8.15 -12.52 -4.39
N VAL A 119 -8.94 -12.21 -3.36
CA VAL A 119 -9.02 -10.87 -2.75
C VAL A 119 -7.65 -10.44 -2.23
N PHE A 120 -6.95 -11.31 -1.51
CA PHE A 120 -5.58 -11.03 -1.07
C PHE A 120 -4.63 -10.75 -2.25
N ALA A 121 -4.74 -11.49 -3.36
CA ALA A 121 -3.94 -11.23 -4.56
C ALA A 121 -4.29 -9.89 -5.23
N VAL A 122 -5.56 -9.48 -5.24
CA VAL A 122 -5.99 -8.15 -5.74
C VAL A 122 -5.31 -7.02 -4.97
N GLN A 123 -5.29 -7.10 -3.64
CA GLN A 123 -4.71 -6.08 -2.75
C GLN A 123 -3.20 -5.89 -2.95
N HIS A 124 -2.53 -6.85 -3.59
CA HIS A 124 -1.08 -6.85 -3.77
C HIS A 124 -0.62 -6.75 -5.22
N LEU A 125 -1.45 -7.10 -6.22
CA LEU A 125 -1.02 -7.14 -7.63
C LEU A 125 -0.44 -5.80 -8.10
N LEU A 126 -1.17 -4.70 -7.93
CA LEU A 126 -0.69 -3.37 -8.33
C LEU A 126 0.14 -2.67 -7.25
N PHE A 127 0.12 -3.19 -6.01
CA PHE A 127 1.01 -2.72 -4.94
C PHE A 127 2.44 -3.25 -5.09
N SER A 128 2.64 -4.24 -5.95
CA SER A 128 3.94 -4.82 -6.29
C SER A 128 4.80 -3.88 -7.14
N ARG A 129 6.01 -4.31 -7.48
CA ARG A 129 7.00 -3.56 -8.26
C ARG A 129 6.74 -3.58 -9.76
N PHE A 130 5.88 -4.46 -10.27
CA PHE A 130 5.75 -4.71 -11.71
C PHE A 130 5.35 -3.45 -12.48
N PRO A 131 4.41 -2.60 -12.00
CA PRO A 131 4.08 -1.38 -12.73
C PRO A 131 5.26 -0.40 -12.74
N GLY A 132 6.07 -0.39 -11.67
CA GLY A 132 7.34 0.34 -11.61
C GLY A 132 8.38 -0.18 -12.63
N LYS A 133 8.45 -1.49 -12.87
CA LYS A 133 9.31 -2.07 -13.92
C LYS A 133 8.82 -1.70 -15.32
N LEU A 134 7.50 -1.62 -15.54
CA LEU A 134 6.94 -1.10 -16.80
C LEU A 134 7.30 0.38 -17.01
N TRP A 135 7.28 1.19 -15.95
CA TRP A 135 7.78 2.57 -16.00
C TRP A 135 9.26 2.63 -16.37
N GLN A 136 10.11 1.85 -15.71
CA GLN A 136 11.55 1.81 -15.99
C GLN A 136 11.83 1.43 -17.45
N HIS A 137 11.08 0.45 -17.98
CA HIS A 137 11.14 0.09 -19.40
C HIS A 137 10.72 1.24 -20.31
N HIS A 138 9.63 1.95 -19.97
CA HIS A 138 9.19 3.12 -20.72
C HIS A 138 10.26 4.22 -20.76
N VAL A 139 10.86 4.55 -19.62
CA VAL A 139 11.98 5.51 -19.54
C VAL A 139 13.14 5.07 -20.43
N ALA A 140 13.52 3.79 -20.39
CA ALA A 140 14.55 3.24 -21.26
C ALA A 140 14.21 3.36 -22.74
N SER A 141 12.95 3.16 -23.11
CA SER A 141 12.49 3.27 -24.49
C SER A 141 12.45 4.71 -25.02
N VAL A 142 12.15 5.68 -24.15
CA VAL A 142 12.01 7.10 -24.51
C VAL A 142 13.38 7.80 -24.53
N LEU A 143 14.22 7.55 -23.52
CA LEU A 143 15.48 8.27 -23.32
C LEU A 143 16.70 7.59 -23.96
N GLY A 144 16.62 6.32 -24.33
CA GLY A 144 17.72 5.60 -24.97
C GLY A 144 18.99 5.58 -24.10
N ASP A 145 20.10 6.11 -24.61
CA ASP A 145 21.41 6.09 -23.95
C ASP A 145 21.40 6.89 -22.62
N ASP A 146 20.53 7.89 -22.47
CA ASP A 146 20.44 8.73 -21.27
C ASP A 146 19.60 8.09 -20.14
N ALA A 147 18.94 6.95 -20.41
CA ALA A 147 18.03 6.33 -19.47
C ALA A 147 18.70 5.84 -18.18
N ALA A 148 19.96 5.40 -18.25
CA ALA A 148 20.67 4.89 -17.08
C ALA A 148 20.89 5.99 -16.03
N GLU A 149 21.33 7.17 -16.46
CA GLU A 149 21.49 8.35 -15.60
C GLU A 149 20.14 8.82 -15.06
N ALA A 150 19.12 8.89 -15.94
CA ALA A 150 17.78 9.30 -15.52
C ALA A 150 17.20 8.37 -14.46
N LEU A 151 17.34 7.05 -14.66
CA LEU A 151 16.87 6.07 -13.70
C LEU A 151 17.69 6.09 -12.41
N ASP A 152 19.00 6.36 -12.42
CA ASP A 152 19.78 6.49 -11.18
C ASP A 152 19.18 7.54 -10.23
N VAL A 153 18.68 8.64 -10.79
CA VAL A 153 18.02 9.72 -10.04
C VAL A 153 16.55 9.42 -9.73
N LEU A 154 15.82 8.80 -10.67
CA LEU A 154 14.36 8.59 -10.61
C LEU A 154 13.95 7.19 -10.11
N ARG A 155 14.91 6.36 -9.69
CA ARG A 155 14.76 5.02 -9.04
C ARG A 155 14.14 5.11 -7.64
N THR A 156 13.42 6.18 -7.35
CA THR A 156 12.57 6.21 -6.16
C THR A 156 11.29 5.44 -6.45
N GLU A 157 10.76 4.75 -5.44
CA GLU A 157 9.42 4.17 -5.53
C GLU A 157 8.46 5.24 -6.07
N GLY A 158 7.76 4.91 -7.16
CA GLY A 158 6.62 5.72 -7.59
C GLY A 158 5.46 5.60 -6.59
N LEU A 159 4.25 5.99 -6.97
CA LEU A 159 3.04 5.51 -6.27
C LEU A 159 2.99 3.98 -6.46
N PRO A 160 3.06 3.12 -5.42
CA PRO A 160 2.07 3.13 -4.34
C PRO A 160 2.61 2.77 -2.94
N GLY A 161 2.37 3.65 -1.96
CA GLY A 161 2.35 3.27 -0.54
C GLY A 161 3.68 3.31 0.18
N GLY A 162 3.74 4.20 1.17
CA GLY A 162 4.68 4.08 2.28
C GLY A 162 4.04 3.29 3.42
N SER A 163 4.81 2.98 4.44
CA SER A 163 4.32 2.59 5.76
C SER A 163 5.37 3.08 6.74
N ASN A 164 4.97 3.41 7.96
CA ASN A 164 5.95 3.46 9.04
C ASN A 164 5.63 2.35 10.05
N ALA A 165 6.68 1.84 10.66
CA ALA A 165 6.55 1.07 11.89
C ALA A 165 7.75 1.32 12.80
N VAL A 166 7.49 1.27 14.10
CA VAL A 166 8.48 1.42 15.16
C VAL A 166 8.22 0.38 16.25
N ALA A 167 9.28 -0.21 16.78
CA ALA A 167 9.25 -1.03 17.98
C ALA A 167 10.22 -0.44 19.02
N VAL A 168 9.76 -0.32 20.26
CA VAL A 168 10.54 0.21 21.39
C VAL A 168 10.61 -0.87 22.46
N ALA A 169 11.82 -1.19 22.91
CA ALA A 169 12.07 -2.22 23.91
C ALA A 169 11.56 -1.79 25.29
N GLY A 170 11.18 -2.77 26.11
CA GLY A 170 10.58 -2.55 27.43
C GLY A 170 11.44 -1.67 28.35
N SER A 171 12.78 -1.74 28.25
CA SER A 171 13.73 -0.91 29.00
C SER A 171 13.53 0.61 28.82
N LEU A 172 12.91 1.02 27.71
CA LEU A 172 12.69 2.41 27.35
C LEU A 172 11.22 2.85 27.51
N THR A 173 10.33 1.96 27.93
CA THR A 173 8.89 2.20 28.02
C THR A 173 8.43 2.47 29.45
N ALA A 174 7.31 3.17 29.61
CA ALA A 174 6.74 3.46 30.92
C ALA A 174 6.24 2.21 31.66
N SER A 175 5.78 1.18 30.94
CA SER A 175 5.26 -0.06 31.51
C SER A 175 6.35 -1.10 31.79
N GLY A 176 7.54 -0.94 31.21
CA GLY A 176 8.59 -1.96 31.24
C GLY A 176 8.40 -3.07 30.20
N LEU A 177 7.34 -3.02 29.39
CA LEU A 177 7.06 -3.99 28.33
C LEU A 177 7.11 -3.32 26.95
N PRO A 178 7.59 -4.02 25.90
CA PRO A 178 7.72 -3.43 24.58
C PRO A 178 6.42 -2.88 23.98
N ILE A 179 6.59 -1.89 23.09
CA ILE A 179 5.50 -1.30 22.30
C ILE A 179 5.86 -1.43 20.80
N VAL A 180 4.89 -1.87 19.98
CA VAL A 180 4.99 -1.87 18.51
C VAL A 180 3.94 -0.94 17.94
N ALA A 181 4.31 0.07 17.16
CA ALA A 181 3.39 1.00 16.53
C ALA A 181 3.63 1.08 15.03
N GLY A 182 2.60 1.45 14.27
CA GLY A 182 2.75 1.68 12.84
C GLY A 182 1.51 2.23 12.16
N ASP A 183 1.70 2.66 10.92
CA ASP A 183 0.67 3.25 10.08
C ASP A 183 0.87 2.88 8.59
N PRO A 184 0.22 1.82 8.10
CA PRO A 184 0.31 1.47 6.68
C PRO A 184 -0.28 2.59 5.82
N HIS A 185 0.46 3.08 4.82
CA HIS A 185 -0.03 4.09 3.88
C HIS A 185 -0.43 3.49 2.54
N ARG A 186 -1.67 3.72 2.14
CA ARG A 186 -2.24 3.25 0.87
C ARG A 186 -3.18 4.31 0.33
N VAL A 187 -3.73 4.05 -0.86
CA VAL A 187 -4.91 4.79 -1.33
C VAL A 187 -6.00 4.67 -0.25
N ILE A 188 -6.56 5.80 0.14
CA ILE A 188 -7.62 5.85 1.15
C ILE A 188 -8.92 5.51 0.43
N GLU A 189 -9.49 4.36 0.76
CA GLU A 189 -10.73 3.85 0.14
C GLU A 189 -11.94 4.06 1.07
N ALA A 190 -13.13 4.17 0.48
CA ALA A 190 -14.41 4.21 1.19
C ALA A 190 -15.25 2.95 0.88
N PRO A 191 -15.39 2.00 1.83
CA PRO A 191 -14.75 1.97 3.15
C PRO A 191 -13.27 1.53 3.07
N GLY A 192 -12.51 1.74 4.16
CA GLY A 192 -11.06 1.43 4.18
C GLY A 192 -10.77 -0.06 3.97
N CYS A 193 -9.60 -0.37 3.41
CA CYS A 193 -9.19 -1.75 3.08
C CYS A 193 -9.02 -2.65 4.32
N TYR A 194 -8.58 -2.08 5.45
CA TYR A 194 -8.48 -2.78 6.73
C TYR A 194 -9.77 -2.63 7.58
N ALA A 195 -10.20 -3.74 8.16
CA ALA A 195 -11.21 -3.82 9.20
C ALA A 195 -10.53 -4.16 10.54
N GLN A 196 -10.97 -3.50 11.61
CA GLN A 196 -10.58 -3.84 12.99
C GLN A 196 -11.37 -5.05 13.46
N VAL A 197 -10.73 -5.96 14.20
CA VAL A 197 -11.39 -7.14 14.76
C VAL A 197 -10.67 -7.64 16.01
N ARG A 198 -11.43 -8.25 16.94
CA ARG A 198 -10.90 -9.13 17.98
C ARG A 198 -11.44 -10.55 17.80
N LEU A 199 -10.56 -11.54 17.79
CA LEU A 199 -10.84 -12.95 17.55
C LEU A 199 -10.43 -13.76 18.79
N THR A 200 -11.39 -14.46 19.39
CA THR A 200 -11.13 -15.26 20.58
C THR A 200 -11.66 -16.69 20.41
N CYS A 201 -10.76 -17.67 20.55
CA CYS A 201 -11.12 -19.08 20.68
C CYS A 201 -11.11 -19.48 22.15
N THR A 202 -12.19 -20.08 22.62
CA THR A 202 -12.33 -20.55 24.01
C THR A 202 -12.15 -22.06 24.15
N ASP A 203 -11.70 -22.75 23.10
CA ASP A 203 -11.31 -24.15 23.18
C ASP A 203 -10.16 -24.28 24.20
N PRO A 204 -10.30 -25.09 25.28
CA PRO A 204 -9.23 -25.25 26.26
C PRO A 204 -7.93 -25.83 25.68
N GLU A 205 -8.01 -26.59 24.59
CA GLU A 205 -6.85 -27.22 23.95
C GLU A 205 -6.23 -26.34 22.85
N ASP A 206 -6.95 -25.34 22.37
CA ASP A 206 -6.50 -24.39 21.34
C ASP A 206 -7.03 -22.96 21.59
N PRO A 207 -6.77 -22.38 22.77
CA PRO A 207 -7.29 -21.06 23.10
C PRO A 207 -6.49 -20.00 22.37
N PHE A 208 -7.11 -18.88 22.03
CA PHE A 208 -6.40 -17.65 21.67
C PHE A 208 -7.28 -16.42 21.85
N ASP A 209 -6.65 -15.25 21.96
CA ASP A 209 -7.31 -13.95 21.96
C ASP A 209 -6.40 -12.96 21.23
N VAL A 210 -6.82 -12.55 20.04
CA VAL A 210 -6.02 -11.72 19.14
C VAL A 210 -6.86 -10.55 18.66
N ALA A 211 -6.35 -9.34 18.82
CA ALA A 211 -6.93 -8.17 18.17
C ALA A 211 -5.98 -7.59 17.14
N GLY A 212 -6.53 -7.01 16.08
CA GLY A 212 -5.74 -6.43 15.02
C GLY A 212 -6.53 -6.01 13.79
N LEU A 213 -5.81 -5.79 12.71
CA LEU A 213 -6.33 -5.30 11.44
C LEU A 213 -6.28 -6.41 10.38
N THR A 214 -7.37 -6.57 9.64
CA THR A 214 -7.50 -7.55 8.55
C THR A 214 -8.04 -6.91 7.29
N PHE A 215 -7.54 -7.30 6.12
CA PHE A 215 -8.20 -6.97 4.86
C PHE A 215 -9.63 -7.50 4.85
N ALA A 216 -10.58 -6.64 4.49
CA ALA A 216 -11.97 -7.05 4.30
C ALA A 216 -12.03 -8.19 3.26
N GLY A 217 -12.46 -9.37 3.70
CA GLY A 217 -12.54 -10.57 2.85
C GLY A 217 -11.44 -11.62 3.06
N VAL A 218 -10.50 -11.39 3.98
CA VAL A 218 -9.44 -12.34 4.34
C VAL A 218 -9.62 -12.78 5.81
N PRO A 219 -9.54 -14.08 6.14
CA PRO A 219 -9.67 -14.55 7.53
C PRO A 219 -8.43 -14.25 8.38
N GLY A 220 -8.61 -14.24 9.71
CA GLY A 220 -7.53 -14.01 10.66
C GLY A 220 -7.04 -12.55 10.68
N VAL A 221 -5.79 -12.36 11.13
CA VAL A 221 -5.09 -11.08 11.27
C VAL A 221 -3.67 -11.25 10.72
N GLN A 222 -3.46 -10.82 9.48
CA GLN A 222 -2.28 -11.15 8.67
C GLN A 222 -1.08 -10.24 8.92
N HIS A 223 -1.31 -8.95 9.13
CA HIS A 223 -0.27 -7.92 9.03
C HIS A 223 0.00 -7.22 10.36
N PHE A 224 -1.06 -6.94 11.13
CA PHE A 224 -0.97 -6.10 12.33
C PHE A 224 -1.84 -6.69 13.42
N GLY A 225 -1.24 -7.21 14.49
CA GLY A 225 -2.00 -7.77 15.58
C GLY A 225 -1.20 -7.93 16.87
N HIS A 226 -1.93 -8.18 17.95
CA HIS A 226 -1.36 -8.57 19.22
C HIS A 226 -2.19 -9.69 19.86
N ALA A 227 -1.49 -10.63 20.51
CA ALA A 227 -2.05 -11.80 21.16
C ALA A 227 -1.82 -11.76 22.68
N GLY A 228 -1.82 -10.55 23.26
CA GLY A 228 -1.51 -10.29 24.67
C GLY A 228 -0.01 -10.33 24.97
N SER A 229 0.64 -11.48 24.82
CA SER A 229 2.08 -11.66 25.16
C SER A 229 3.04 -11.34 24.02
N VAL A 230 2.52 -11.17 22.81
CA VAL A 230 3.29 -10.86 21.59
C VAL A 230 2.50 -9.90 20.69
N ALA A 231 3.21 -9.02 20.00
CA ALA A 231 2.66 -8.09 19.02
C ALA A 231 3.51 -8.05 17.76
N TRP A 232 2.88 -7.78 16.61
CA TRP A 232 3.57 -7.63 15.35
C TRP A 232 2.94 -6.56 14.45
N GLY A 233 3.77 -6.01 13.56
CA GLY A 233 3.38 -5.12 12.50
C GLY A 233 4.34 -5.23 11.32
N VAL A 234 3.88 -4.85 10.13
CA VAL A 234 4.68 -4.94 8.90
C VAL A 234 4.79 -3.60 8.16
N THR A 235 5.89 -3.41 7.43
CA THR A 235 5.98 -2.43 6.33
C THR A 235 6.45 -3.16 5.08
N ASN A 236 6.13 -2.67 3.88
CA ASN A 236 6.67 -3.23 2.65
C ASN A 236 8.22 -3.14 2.65
N ALA A 237 8.91 -4.23 2.34
CA ALA A 237 10.37 -4.27 2.25
C ALA A 237 10.93 -3.75 0.92
N VAL A 238 10.07 -3.48 -0.06
CA VAL A 238 10.42 -3.00 -1.41
C VAL A 238 11.35 -3.97 -2.15
N ALA A 239 11.26 -5.26 -1.81
CA ALA A 239 12.12 -6.26 -2.41
C ALA A 239 11.84 -6.42 -3.92
N ASP A 240 12.89 -6.75 -4.68
CA ASP A 240 12.81 -7.13 -6.07
C ASP A 240 12.39 -8.61 -6.21
N ASP A 241 11.14 -8.89 -5.85
CA ASP A 241 10.58 -10.25 -5.71
C ASP A 241 9.93 -10.82 -6.99
N GLU A 242 9.80 -10.01 -8.03
CA GLU A 242 9.13 -10.39 -9.28
C GLU A 242 9.86 -9.87 -10.53
N ASP A 243 9.61 -10.48 -11.69
CA ASP A 243 10.21 -10.09 -12.96
C ASP A 243 9.16 -9.83 -14.05
N VAL A 244 9.40 -8.78 -14.83
CA VAL A 244 8.61 -8.44 -16.03
C VAL A 244 9.48 -8.70 -17.24
N TYR A 245 9.02 -9.59 -18.13
CA TYR A 245 9.77 -9.97 -19.33
C TYR A 245 9.13 -9.37 -20.57
N ALA A 246 9.93 -8.71 -21.41
CA ALA A 246 9.52 -8.35 -22.76
C ALA A 246 9.43 -9.62 -23.62
N GLU A 247 8.25 -9.91 -24.18
CA GLU A 247 7.95 -11.14 -24.89
C GLU A 247 7.87 -10.91 -26.40
N GLU A 248 8.63 -11.68 -27.19
CA GLU A 248 8.42 -11.76 -28.65
C GLU A 248 7.44 -12.90 -28.94
N LEU A 249 6.18 -12.56 -29.17
CA LEU A 249 5.11 -13.52 -29.48
C LEU A 249 4.69 -13.43 -30.96
N VAL A 250 4.56 -14.57 -31.64
CA VAL A 250 4.03 -14.62 -33.01
C VAL A 250 2.93 -15.65 -33.17
N ARG A 251 2.07 -15.44 -34.16
CA ARG A 251 1.10 -16.46 -34.59
C ARG A 251 1.72 -17.34 -35.67
N HIS A 252 1.79 -18.64 -35.43
CA HIS A 252 2.29 -19.60 -36.39
C HIS A 252 1.30 -20.76 -36.56
N ARG A 253 0.78 -20.94 -37.78
CA ARG A 253 -0.17 -22.01 -38.14
C ARG A 253 -1.35 -22.14 -37.15
N GLY A 254 -1.87 -21.00 -36.71
CA GLY A 254 -2.99 -20.94 -35.78
C GLY A 254 -2.64 -21.25 -34.33
N ALA A 255 -1.37 -21.40 -33.95
CA ALA A 255 -0.86 -21.39 -32.58
C ALA A 255 -0.21 -20.04 -32.24
N VAL A 256 0.00 -19.79 -30.94
CA VAL A 256 0.87 -18.71 -30.46
C VAL A 256 2.16 -19.35 -29.95
N ILE A 257 3.30 -18.78 -30.33
CA ILE A 257 4.63 -19.22 -29.90
C ILE A 257 5.43 -18.02 -29.41
N ALA A 258 6.30 -18.24 -28.43
CA ALA A 258 7.17 -17.23 -27.81
C ALA A 258 8.63 -17.48 -28.18
N ARG A 259 9.43 -16.42 -28.26
CA ARG A 259 10.89 -16.55 -28.34
C ARG A 259 11.44 -16.99 -26.98
N GLY A 260 11.90 -18.23 -26.90
CA GLY A 260 12.66 -18.75 -25.78
C GLY A 260 14.17 -18.59 -25.95
N ALA A 261 14.93 -19.08 -24.96
CA ALA A 261 16.40 -18.98 -24.97
C ALA A 261 17.05 -19.83 -26.07
N THR A 262 16.43 -20.94 -26.47
CA THR A 262 16.98 -21.91 -27.43
C THR A 262 16.20 -21.98 -28.75
N GLY A 263 15.10 -21.24 -28.88
CA GLY A 263 14.25 -21.28 -30.06
C GLY A 263 12.83 -20.77 -29.81
N TRP A 264 11.89 -21.21 -30.63
CA TRP A 264 10.48 -20.89 -30.45
C TRP A 264 9.78 -21.93 -29.56
N GLU A 265 9.04 -21.47 -28.57
CA GLU A 265 8.37 -22.30 -27.57
C GLU A 265 6.84 -22.15 -27.66
N PRO A 266 6.07 -23.21 -27.36
CA PRO A 266 4.62 -23.12 -27.35
C PRO A 266 4.11 -22.22 -26.22
N VAL A 267 3.08 -21.41 -26.52
CA VAL A 267 2.40 -20.58 -25.52
C VAL A 267 1.05 -21.21 -25.20
N ALA A 268 0.80 -21.44 -23.91
CA ALA A 268 -0.52 -21.87 -23.46
C ALA A 268 -1.52 -20.72 -23.66
N ARG A 269 -2.70 -21.06 -24.17
CA ARG A 269 -3.72 -20.06 -24.52
C ARG A 269 -5.11 -20.50 -24.14
N ARG A 270 -5.95 -19.53 -23.79
CA ARG A 270 -7.41 -19.69 -23.71
C ARG A 270 -8.11 -18.38 -24.03
N PHE A 271 -9.37 -18.49 -24.42
CA PHE A 271 -10.24 -17.34 -24.63
C PHE A 271 -11.21 -17.20 -23.46
N GLU A 272 -11.29 -16.00 -22.91
CA GLU A 272 -12.29 -15.58 -21.94
C GLU A 272 -13.11 -14.43 -22.53
N VAL A 273 -14.21 -14.08 -21.87
CA VAL A 273 -15.06 -12.93 -22.24
C VAL A 273 -15.24 -12.05 -21.03
N VAL A 274 -14.87 -10.78 -21.16
CA VAL A 274 -15.22 -9.72 -20.23
C VAL A 274 -16.52 -9.08 -20.71
N ARG A 275 -17.50 -8.95 -19.82
CA ARG A 275 -18.76 -8.27 -20.11
C ARG A 275 -18.67 -6.82 -19.64
N VAL A 276 -18.94 -5.88 -20.54
CA VAL A 276 -18.85 -4.44 -20.27
C VAL A 276 -20.25 -3.85 -20.35
N ARG A 277 -20.74 -3.28 -19.26
CA ARG A 277 -22.08 -2.68 -19.22
C ARG A 277 -22.13 -1.43 -20.10
N THR A 278 -23.11 -1.36 -21.00
CA THR A 278 -23.37 -0.21 -21.88
C THR A 278 -24.70 0.49 -21.56
N ALA A 279 -25.67 -0.24 -21.02
CA ALA A 279 -26.91 0.27 -20.43
C ALA A 279 -27.36 -0.66 -19.29
N GLU A 280 -28.47 -0.33 -18.63
CA GLU A 280 -29.08 -1.22 -17.62
C GLU A 280 -29.36 -2.60 -18.22
N ASP A 281 -28.79 -3.65 -17.61
CA ASP A 281 -28.83 -5.05 -18.07
C ASP A 281 -28.36 -5.33 -19.52
N VAL A 282 -27.67 -4.37 -20.16
CA VAL A 282 -27.09 -4.53 -21.51
C VAL A 282 -25.57 -4.52 -21.43
N TYR A 283 -24.95 -5.53 -22.06
CA TYR A 283 -23.51 -5.75 -21.98
C TYR A 283 -22.89 -6.03 -23.36
N ASP A 284 -21.78 -5.36 -23.64
CA ASP A 284 -20.88 -5.74 -24.73
C ASP A 284 -19.98 -6.89 -24.28
N ALA A 285 -19.73 -7.83 -25.19
CA ALA A 285 -18.82 -8.96 -24.97
C ALA A 285 -17.43 -8.63 -25.54
N VAL A 286 -16.45 -8.45 -24.67
CA VAL A 286 -15.06 -8.20 -25.02
C VAL A 286 -14.27 -9.52 -24.91
N PRO A 287 -13.82 -10.12 -26.02
CA PRO A 287 -12.99 -11.31 -25.97
C PRO A 287 -11.60 -10.96 -25.41
N VAL A 288 -11.10 -11.80 -24.50
CA VAL A 288 -9.77 -11.71 -23.92
C VAL A 288 -9.00 -12.98 -24.24
N GLU A 289 -7.92 -12.86 -25.00
CA GLU A 289 -6.96 -13.95 -25.19
C GLU A 289 -5.98 -13.93 -24.01
N VAL A 290 -6.07 -14.96 -23.16
CA VAL A 290 -5.18 -15.19 -22.03
C VAL A 290 -4.04 -16.07 -22.51
N LEU A 291 -2.81 -15.60 -22.34
CA LEU A 291 -1.59 -16.23 -22.83
C LEU A 291 -0.62 -16.45 -21.67
N VAL A 292 0.04 -17.61 -21.64
CA VAL A 292 1.01 -17.97 -20.60
C VAL A 292 2.24 -18.55 -21.27
N THR A 293 3.37 -17.87 -21.10
CA THR A 293 4.69 -18.32 -21.53
C THR A 293 5.35 -19.15 -20.42
N GLU A 294 6.54 -19.71 -20.65
CA GLU A 294 7.32 -20.36 -19.59
C GLU A 294 7.67 -19.38 -18.45
N ARG A 295 7.84 -18.09 -18.79
CA ARG A 295 8.18 -17.04 -17.85
C ARG A 295 6.98 -16.61 -17.01
N GLY A 296 5.78 -16.57 -17.58
CA GLY A 296 4.55 -16.32 -16.82
C GLY A 296 3.36 -15.87 -17.68
N PRO A 297 2.25 -15.47 -17.04
CA PRO A 297 1.12 -14.85 -17.73
C PRO A 297 1.52 -13.55 -18.46
N VAL A 298 1.04 -13.39 -19.70
CA VAL A 298 1.16 -12.14 -20.46
C VAL A 298 0.13 -11.14 -19.94
N VAL A 299 0.59 -10.07 -19.31
CA VAL A 299 -0.25 -9.07 -18.62
C VAL A 299 -0.60 -7.87 -19.51
N THR A 300 0.22 -7.55 -20.50
CA THR A 300 -0.03 -6.50 -21.50
C THR A 300 0.40 -6.95 -22.91
N GLY A 301 -0.12 -6.29 -23.95
CA GLY A 301 0.18 -6.59 -25.35
C GLY A 301 -0.45 -7.89 -25.88
N GLY A 302 0.30 -8.58 -26.74
CA GLY A 302 -0.10 -9.82 -27.43
C GLY A 302 0.72 -10.08 -28.71
N PRO A 303 0.44 -11.16 -29.47
CA PRO A 303 1.23 -11.55 -30.64
C PRO A 303 1.44 -10.42 -31.65
N GLY A 304 2.70 -10.15 -31.99
CA GLY A 304 3.12 -9.11 -32.92
C GLY A 304 3.16 -7.69 -32.36
N ARG A 305 2.88 -7.50 -31.06
CA ARG A 305 2.94 -6.16 -30.43
C ARG A 305 4.23 -5.94 -29.65
N PRO A 306 4.86 -4.76 -29.77
CA PRO A 306 6.10 -4.43 -29.07
C PRO A 306 5.93 -4.21 -27.56
N ASP A 307 4.71 -3.91 -27.11
CA ASP A 307 4.35 -3.69 -25.70
C ASP A 307 3.88 -4.97 -25.00
N THR A 308 4.40 -6.13 -25.42
CA THR A 308 4.01 -7.42 -24.86
C THR A 308 4.91 -7.79 -23.70
N PHE A 309 4.33 -7.88 -22.51
CA PHE A 309 5.06 -8.22 -21.29
C PHE A 309 4.40 -9.35 -20.53
N SER A 310 5.19 -10.30 -20.04
CA SER A 310 4.77 -11.32 -19.08
C SER A 310 5.27 -11.02 -17.68
N LEU A 311 4.52 -11.47 -16.67
CA LEU A 311 4.81 -11.29 -15.26
C LEU A 311 5.15 -12.62 -14.61
N ARG A 312 6.31 -12.69 -13.94
CA ARG A 312 6.70 -13.81 -13.09
C ARG A 312 6.81 -13.35 -11.65
N ASN A 313 6.07 -13.98 -10.75
CA ASN A 313 6.11 -13.65 -9.32
C ASN A 313 6.04 -14.91 -8.45
N PRO A 314 6.39 -14.83 -7.16
CA PRO A 314 6.47 -16.00 -6.29
C PRO A 314 5.13 -16.73 -6.16
N ALA A 315 4.02 -15.99 -6.09
CA ALA A 315 2.69 -16.58 -5.93
C ALA A 315 2.29 -17.46 -7.12
N SER A 316 2.57 -17.01 -8.34
CA SER A 316 2.27 -17.75 -9.57
C SER A 316 3.15 -18.99 -9.73
N VAL A 317 4.45 -18.87 -9.43
CA VAL A 317 5.46 -19.95 -9.54
C VAL A 317 5.23 -21.04 -8.48
N LEU A 318 5.00 -20.64 -7.23
CA LEU A 318 4.77 -21.58 -6.12
C LEU A 318 3.35 -22.13 -6.11
N GLY A 319 2.40 -21.43 -6.74
CA GLY A 319 0.97 -21.71 -6.59
C GLY A 319 0.53 -21.59 -5.13
N ASN A 320 1.09 -20.62 -4.39
CA ASN A 320 0.88 -20.40 -2.96
C ASN A 320 0.85 -18.89 -2.68
N LEU A 321 -0.03 -18.43 -1.78
CA LEU A 321 -0.17 -17.02 -1.38
C LEU A 321 0.21 -16.76 0.09
N GLY A 322 0.79 -17.75 0.78
CA GLY A 322 1.24 -17.62 2.18
C GLY A 322 0.13 -17.76 3.22
N PHE A 323 -1.03 -18.31 2.87
CA PHE A 323 -2.19 -18.40 3.77
C PHE A 323 -2.00 -19.41 4.91
N ASP A 324 -1.02 -20.33 4.82
CA ASP A 324 -0.62 -21.19 5.93
C ASP A 324 0.03 -20.40 7.10
N THR A 325 0.34 -19.11 6.90
CA THR A 325 0.79 -18.20 7.98
C THR A 325 -0.34 -17.79 8.93
N LEU A 326 -1.59 -17.71 8.45
CA LEU A 326 -2.65 -16.97 9.12
C LEU A 326 -3.11 -17.61 10.43
N LEU A 327 -3.33 -18.93 10.43
CA LEU A 327 -3.78 -19.64 11.61
C LEU A 327 -2.69 -19.73 12.71
N PRO A 328 -1.42 -20.06 12.38
CA PRO A 328 -0.33 -19.99 13.35
C PRO A 328 -0.15 -18.61 14.01
N LEU A 329 -0.39 -17.50 13.29
CA LEU A 329 -0.36 -16.16 13.89
C LEU A 329 -1.38 -16.00 15.01
N LEU A 330 -2.61 -16.52 14.85
CA LEU A 330 -3.63 -16.47 15.91
C LEU A 330 -3.21 -17.24 17.17
N ARG A 331 -2.39 -18.27 17.00
CA ARG A 331 -1.88 -19.14 18.08
C ARG A 331 -0.57 -18.64 18.70
N SER A 332 0.01 -17.57 18.19
CA SER A 332 1.34 -17.12 18.62
C SER A 332 1.35 -16.59 20.06
N ARG A 333 2.42 -16.88 20.81
CA ARG A 333 2.63 -16.43 22.20
C ARG A 333 3.97 -15.74 22.41
N SER A 334 4.88 -15.87 21.46
CA SER A 334 6.22 -15.29 21.48
C SER A 334 6.59 -14.74 20.11
N ALA A 335 7.61 -13.89 20.07
CA ALA A 335 8.20 -13.41 18.83
C ALA A 335 8.72 -14.56 17.96
N THR A 336 9.17 -15.65 18.59
CA THR A 336 9.59 -16.88 17.89
C THR A 336 8.42 -17.57 17.18
N ASP A 337 7.23 -17.60 17.78
CA ASP A 337 6.05 -18.20 17.15
C ASP A 337 5.60 -17.40 15.92
N VAL A 338 5.58 -16.07 16.04
CA VAL A 338 5.26 -15.16 14.93
C VAL A 338 6.29 -15.35 13.81
N ALA A 339 7.57 -15.36 14.14
CA ALA A 339 8.65 -15.66 13.22
C ALA A 339 8.49 -17.02 12.50
N ALA A 340 8.07 -18.06 13.22
CA ALA A 340 7.81 -19.38 12.66
C ALA A 340 6.59 -19.38 11.75
N ALA A 341 5.51 -18.68 12.11
CA ALA A 341 4.34 -18.50 11.26
C ALA A 341 4.72 -17.85 9.92
N PHE A 342 5.50 -16.77 9.96
CA PHE A 342 5.96 -16.06 8.76
C PHE A 342 6.95 -16.87 7.88
N ALA A 343 7.43 -18.03 8.31
CA ALA A 343 8.18 -18.93 7.42
C ALA A 343 7.33 -19.43 6.22
N HIS A 344 6.00 -19.48 6.40
CA HIS A 344 5.04 -19.81 5.36
C HIS A 344 4.67 -18.63 4.45
N TRP A 345 5.09 -17.41 4.79
CA TRP A 345 4.75 -16.21 4.03
C TRP A 345 5.40 -16.22 2.65
N VAL A 346 4.65 -15.81 1.63
CA VAL A 346 5.12 -15.79 0.23
C VAL A 346 5.37 -14.38 -0.24
N GLY A 347 4.36 -13.53 -0.18
CA GLY A 347 4.43 -12.13 -0.60
C GLY A 347 3.19 -11.37 -0.13
N PRO A 348 3.24 -10.02 -0.06
CA PRO A 348 4.37 -9.16 -0.39
C PRO A 348 5.58 -9.39 0.53
N VAL A 349 6.79 -9.06 0.08
CA VAL A 349 7.96 -9.15 0.94
C VAL A 349 7.94 -7.96 1.90
N ASP A 350 7.94 -8.26 3.19
CA ASP A 350 7.68 -7.28 4.24
C ASP A 350 8.83 -7.22 5.25
N ASN A 351 9.05 -6.03 5.79
CA ASN A 351 9.72 -5.83 7.07
C ASN A 351 8.73 -6.19 8.19
N LEU A 352 9.01 -7.24 8.95
CA LEU A 352 8.28 -7.61 10.16
C LEU A 352 8.96 -6.97 11.37
N LEU A 353 8.23 -6.15 12.13
CA LEU A 353 8.55 -5.81 13.50
C LEU A 353 7.73 -6.70 14.43
N VAL A 354 8.40 -7.35 15.37
CA VAL A 354 7.77 -8.23 16.36
C VAL A 354 8.32 -7.95 17.74
N ALA A 355 7.46 -8.06 18.76
CA ALA A 355 7.83 -7.85 20.14
C ALA A 355 7.14 -8.85 21.07
N ASP A 356 7.86 -9.30 22.09
CA ASP A 356 7.32 -10.05 23.23
C ASP A 356 8.04 -9.63 24.52
N ALA A 357 7.79 -10.30 25.64
CA ALA A 357 8.45 -9.98 26.91
C ALA A 357 9.99 -10.15 26.90
N ALA A 358 10.56 -10.89 25.94
CA ALA A 358 12.00 -11.08 25.81
C ALA A 358 12.68 -9.94 25.03
N GLY A 359 11.94 -9.19 24.21
CA GLY A 359 12.46 -8.03 23.50
C GLY A 359 11.76 -7.75 22.17
N ILE A 360 12.47 -7.06 21.28
CA ILE A 360 11.99 -6.68 19.94
C ILE A 360 12.93 -7.22 18.87
N GLU A 361 12.38 -7.54 17.70
CA GLU A 361 13.13 -7.97 16.52
C GLU A 361 12.54 -7.35 15.25
N HIS A 362 13.42 -7.02 14.30
CA HIS A 362 13.10 -6.73 12.91
C HIS A 362 13.63 -7.86 12.02
N ARG A 363 12.82 -8.30 11.06
CA ARG A 363 13.28 -9.22 9.99
C ARG A 363 12.52 -9.01 8.70
N VAL A 364 13.16 -9.31 7.58
CA VAL A 364 12.49 -9.38 6.29
C VAL A 364 11.88 -10.77 6.11
N VAL A 365 10.63 -10.83 5.66
CA VAL A 365 9.85 -12.07 5.45
C VAL A 365 9.21 -12.08 4.07
N GLY A 366 9.11 -13.26 3.45
CA GLY A 366 8.58 -13.45 2.09
C GLY A 366 9.49 -14.28 1.21
N ARG A 367 9.30 -14.20 -0.10
CA ARG A 367 10.07 -14.96 -1.10
C ARG A 367 10.71 -14.02 -2.12
N VAL A 368 12.03 -13.87 -2.02
CA VAL A 368 12.85 -13.15 -3.02
C VAL A 368 13.60 -14.18 -3.86
N PRO A 369 13.49 -14.14 -5.20
CA PRO A 369 14.15 -15.11 -6.06
C PRO A 369 15.66 -14.83 -6.18
N THR A 370 16.48 -15.88 -6.23
CA THR A 370 17.88 -15.77 -6.67
C THR A 370 17.94 -15.86 -8.19
N ARG A 371 18.70 -14.96 -8.82
CA ARG A 371 18.79 -14.85 -10.28
C ARG A 371 20.18 -15.26 -10.78
N GLY A 372 20.22 -16.03 -11.87
CA GLY A 372 21.44 -16.29 -12.64
C GLY A 372 21.86 -15.06 -13.44
N ALA A 373 23.04 -15.13 -14.09
CA ALA A 373 23.56 -14.01 -14.90
C ALA A 373 22.66 -13.64 -16.09
N ASP A 374 21.82 -14.56 -16.55
CA ASP A 374 20.83 -14.38 -17.61
C ASP A 374 19.43 -13.99 -17.09
N GLY A 375 19.30 -13.72 -15.79
CA GLY A 375 18.03 -13.37 -15.13
C GLY A 375 17.11 -14.56 -14.84
N THR A 376 17.55 -15.80 -15.07
CA THR A 376 16.75 -16.98 -14.74
C THR A 376 16.68 -17.22 -13.23
N TRP A 377 15.51 -17.63 -12.73
CA TRP A 377 15.35 -17.93 -11.30
C TRP A 377 15.98 -19.27 -10.98
N THR A 378 16.90 -19.28 -9.99
CA THR A 378 17.68 -20.46 -9.59
C THR A 378 17.30 -21.00 -8.21
N GLY A 379 16.52 -20.22 -7.44
CA GLY A 379 16.19 -20.52 -6.05
C GLY A 379 15.59 -19.30 -5.36
N TRP A 380 15.74 -19.26 -4.03
CA TRP A 380 15.23 -18.20 -3.16
C TRP A 380 16.34 -17.72 -2.23
N VAL A 381 16.31 -16.44 -1.85
CA VAL A 381 17.23 -15.90 -0.84
C VAL A 381 16.89 -16.51 0.52
N GLU A 382 17.83 -17.27 1.10
CA GLU A 382 17.63 -17.94 2.39
C GLU A 382 17.93 -17.03 3.60
N ASP A 383 19.01 -16.23 3.51
CA ASP A 383 19.45 -15.33 4.59
C ASP A 383 18.92 -13.91 4.37
N LEU A 384 17.62 -13.73 4.65
CA LEU A 384 16.94 -12.44 4.58
C LEU A 384 17.39 -11.48 5.71
N PRO A 385 17.47 -10.16 5.46
CA PRO A 385 17.95 -9.18 6.44
C PRO A 385 17.23 -9.22 7.80
N ARG A 386 17.98 -8.99 8.88
CA ARG A 386 17.47 -8.93 10.26
C ARG A 386 18.18 -7.89 11.09
N ARG A 387 17.48 -7.31 12.08
CA ARG A 387 18.05 -6.35 13.03
C ARG A 387 17.47 -6.55 14.43
N THR A 388 18.27 -6.23 15.44
CA THR A 388 17.88 -6.21 16.86
C THR A 388 18.37 -4.90 17.48
N GLY A 389 17.70 -4.42 18.52
CA GLY A 389 18.08 -3.17 19.19
C GLY A 389 17.05 -2.79 20.27
N GLU A 390 17.23 -1.62 20.88
CA GLU A 390 16.25 -1.08 21.82
C GLU A 390 15.17 -0.21 21.13
N VAL A 391 15.48 0.31 19.94
CA VAL A 391 14.54 0.99 19.04
C VAL A 391 14.76 0.46 17.63
N LEU A 392 13.68 0.06 16.96
CA LEU A 392 13.70 -0.41 15.58
C LEU A 392 12.70 0.39 14.77
N VAL A 393 13.15 1.05 13.71
CA VAL A 393 12.32 1.84 12.79
C VAL A 393 12.41 1.26 11.39
N THR A 394 11.29 1.30 10.67
CA THR A 394 11.24 1.06 9.22
C THR A 394 10.24 2.00 8.57
N ALA A 395 10.65 2.59 7.45
CA ALA A 395 9.80 3.43 6.61
C ALA A 395 9.98 3.09 5.12
N ASN A 396 10.06 1.78 4.81
CA ASN A 396 10.36 1.21 3.47
C ASN A 396 11.78 1.53 2.96
N ASP A 397 12.62 2.04 3.84
CA ASP A 397 13.99 2.45 3.58
C ASP A 397 14.95 1.26 3.48
N ARG A 398 16.09 1.48 2.81
CA ARG A 398 17.24 0.60 2.87
C ARG A 398 17.92 0.74 4.24
N ALA A 399 17.47 -0.07 5.20
CA ALA A 399 17.91 0.05 6.58
C ALA A 399 19.39 -0.30 6.82
N THR A 400 19.95 -1.26 6.07
CA THR A 400 21.34 -1.72 6.17
C THR A 400 21.87 -2.15 4.80
N ASP A 401 23.18 -2.35 4.68
CA ASP A 401 23.82 -2.88 3.46
C ASP A 401 23.29 -4.27 3.07
N ASP A 402 22.81 -5.06 4.04
CA ASP A 402 22.23 -6.39 3.79
C ASP A 402 20.98 -6.34 2.90
N PHE A 403 20.29 -5.20 2.85
CA PHE A 403 19.14 -5.02 1.97
C PHE A 403 19.51 -5.08 0.48
N ALA A 404 20.80 -4.94 0.11
CA ALA A 404 21.28 -5.19 -1.25
C ALA A 404 21.01 -6.63 -1.73
N ARG A 405 20.77 -7.58 -0.81
CA ARG A 405 20.40 -8.96 -1.15
C ARG A 405 18.96 -9.09 -1.64
N ILE A 406 18.10 -8.12 -1.33
CA ILE A 406 16.66 -8.20 -1.62
C ILE A 406 16.20 -7.20 -2.67
N GLY A 407 16.99 -6.17 -3.00
CA GLY A 407 16.64 -5.20 -4.04
C GLY A 407 17.58 -4.01 -4.06
N ASP A 408 17.33 -3.11 -5.01
CA ASP A 408 18.16 -1.91 -5.22
C ASP A 408 17.44 -0.57 -5.04
N ASP A 409 16.12 -0.57 -5.21
CA ASP A 409 15.28 0.61 -5.25
C ASP A 409 14.38 0.55 -4.00
N PHE A 410 14.54 1.51 -3.10
CA PHE A 410 13.87 1.59 -1.80
C PHE A 410 13.33 3.01 -1.61
N ALA A 411 12.42 3.20 -0.64
CA ALA A 411 12.01 4.55 -0.29
C ALA A 411 13.21 5.38 0.19
N PRO A 412 13.27 6.68 -0.14
CA PRO A 412 14.30 7.56 0.40
C PRO A 412 14.26 7.58 1.94
N PRO A 413 15.41 7.70 2.62
CA PRO A 413 15.50 7.40 4.06
C PRO A 413 14.97 8.52 4.97
N HIS A 414 14.55 9.66 4.41
CA HIS A 414 14.21 10.86 5.19
C HIS A 414 13.08 10.61 6.22
N ARG A 415 12.04 9.82 5.87
CA ARG A 415 10.96 9.49 6.82
C ARG A 415 11.45 8.60 7.96
N ALA A 416 12.29 7.61 7.64
CA ALA A 416 12.88 6.72 8.65
C ALA A 416 13.81 7.49 9.60
N HIS A 417 14.65 8.37 9.07
CA HIS A 417 15.51 9.24 9.86
C HIS A 417 14.67 10.15 10.76
N ARG A 418 13.64 10.81 10.21
CA ARG A 418 12.77 11.69 10.98
C ARG A 418 12.05 10.95 12.11
N LEU A 419 11.48 9.78 11.82
CA LEU A 419 10.81 8.99 12.84
C LEU A 419 11.80 8.53 13.93
N THR A 420 13.03 8.17 13.55
CA THR A 420 14.10 7.85 14.52
C THR A 420 14.40 9.05 15.41
N GLU A 421 14.60 10.25 14.86
CA GLU A 421 14.84 11.47 15.64
C GLU A 421 13.71 11.77 16.63
N VAL A 422 12.44 11.62 16.19
CA VAL A 422 11.28 11.85 17.05
C VAL A 422 11.27 10.86 18.21
N VAL A 423 11.48 9.57 17.92
CA VAL A 423 11.48 8.51 18.94
C VAL A 423 12.65 8.65 19.91
N ASP A 424 13.85 8.95 19.42
CA ASP A 424 15.02 9.22 20.25
C ASP A 424 14.78 10.43 21.17
N GLY A 425 14.11 11.47 20.65
CA GLY A 425 13.67 12.61 21.44
C GLY A 425 12.70 12.23 22.56
N LEU A 426 11.75 11.32 22.28
CA LEU A 426 10.84 10.78 23.30
C LEU A 426 11.59 10.02 24.38
N VAL A 427 12.50 9.12 23.99
CA VAL A 427 13.33 8.31 24.90
C VAL A 427 14.20 9.21 25.78
N ALA A 428 14.81 10.25 25.21
CA ALA A 428 15.61 11.21 25.95
C ALA A 428 14.79 12.04 26.95
N ALA A 429 13.50 12.29 26.66
CA ALA A 429 12.60 13.01 27.56
C ALA A 429 12.08 12.15 28.72
N GLY A 430 12.05 10.83 28.57
CA GLY A 430 11.66 9.89 29.61
C GLY A 430 11.09 8.58 29.06
N PRO A 431 10.53 7.72 29.93
CA PRO A 431 9.93 6.46 29.50
C PRO A 431 8.79 6.67 28.48
N VAL A 432 8.88 5.99 27.33
CA VAL A 432 7.94 6.12 26.21
C VAL A 432 6.58 5.52 26.59
N THR A 433 5.50 6.24 26.25
CA THR A 433 4.12 5.78 26.42
C THR A 433 3.49 5.41 25.06
N PRO A 434 2.44 4.58 25.04
CA PRO A 434 1.71 4.26 23.81
C PRO A 434 1.16 5.51 23.11
N GLU A 435 0.67 6.48 23.87
CA GLU A 435 0.18 7.75 23.33
C GLU A 435 1.26 8.58 22.64
N ALA A 436 2.43 8.70 23.29
CA ALA A 436 3.55 9.45 22.73
C ALA A 436 4.07 8.80 21.44
N LEU A 437 4.17 7.47 21.42
CA LEU A 437 4.61 6.73 20.23
C LEU A 437 3.57 6.81 19.09
N GLY A 438 2.28 6.77 19.41
CA GLY A 438 1.21 7.02 18.44
C GLY A 438 1.28 8.44 17.86
N GLY A 439 1.59 9.44 18.69
CA GLY A 439 1.81 10.82 18.25
C GLY A 439 3.02 10.99 17.33
N ALA A 440 4.08 10.18 17.48
CA ALA A 440 5.25 10.20 16.60
C ALA A 440 4.91 9.84 15.14
N LEU A 441 3.93 8.95 14.92
CA LEU A 441 3.44 8.59 13.58
C LEU A 441 2.66 9.74 12.91
N ALA A 442 2.22 10.73 13.70
CA ALA A 442 1.52 11.91 13.19
C ALA A 442 2.46 13.12 12.98
N ASP A 443 3.78 12.94 13.03
CA ASP A 443 4.74 14.03 12.79
C ASP A 443 4.63 14.56 11.34
N ASP A 444 4.28 15.85 11.25
CA ASP A 444 3.99 16.59 10.02
C ASP A 444 5.15 17.50 9.60
N ARG A 445 6.35 17.27 10.15
CA ARG A 445 7.53 18.06 9.80
C ARG A 445 8.05 17.60 8.44
N GLN A 446 8.21 18.56 7.53
CA GLN A 446 8.77 18.35 6.21
C GLN A 446 10.31 18.30 6.33
N VAL A 447 10.90 17.18 5.88
CA VAL A 447 12.35 16.95 5.99
C VAL A 447 13.10 17.06 4.66
N ALA A 448 12.54 16.57 3.55
CA ALA A 448 13.24 16.59 2.26
C ALA A 448 13.42 18.01 1.66
N GLY A 449 12.60 18.96 2.07
CA GLY A 449 12.56 20.34 1.61
C GLY A 449 13.66 21.22 2.16
N GLU A 450 14.47 20.71 3.09
CA GLU A 450 15.67 21.39 3.57
C GLU A 450 16.62 21.75 2.42
N ALA A 451 16.81 20.84 1.45
CA ALA A 451 17.62 21.11 0.27
C ALA A 451 17.11 22.30 -0.56
N LEU A 452 15.78 22.48 -0.65
CA LEU A 452 15.18 23.63 -1.34
C LEU A 452 15.43 24.93 -0.55
N LEU A 453 15.24 24.89 0.76
CA LEU A 453 15.42 26.05 1.63
C LEU A 453 16.90 26.47 1.71
N ASP A 454 17.82 25.51 1.79
CA ASP A 454 19.27 25.76 1.76
C ASP A 454 19.67 26.48 0.47
N LEU A 455 19.15 26.02 -0.67
CA LEU A 455 19.44 26.66 -1.95
C LEU A 455 18.83 28.07 -2.01
N ALA A 456 17.58 28.22 -1.57
CA ALA A 456 16.89 29.49 -1.51
C ALA A 456 17.66 30.51 -0.64
N ALA A 457 18.26 30.09 0.47
CA ALA A 457 19.06 30.94 1.36
C ALA A 457 20.31 31.54 0.70
N THR A 458 20.82 30.93 -0.37
CA THR A 458 21.99 31.43 -1.11
C THR A 458 21.67 32.50 -2.15
N LEU A 459 20.40 32.65 -2.54
CA LEU A 459 19.98 33.58 -3.58
C LEU A 459 20.03 35.01 -3.07
N VAL A 460 20.65 35.94 -3.83
CA VAL A 460 20.85 37.34 -3.42
C VAL A 460 20.26 38.36 -4.40
N ASP A 461 19.84 37.90 -5.57
CA ASP A 461 19.40 38.68 -6.73
C ASP A 461 17.90 38.51 -7.03
N LEU A 462 17.09 38.29 -6.00
CA LEU A 462 15.64 38.20 -6.09
C LEU A 462 14.97 39.58 -6.09
N SER A 463 13.80 39.67 -6.70
CA SER A 463 12.91 40.82 -6.58
C SER A 463 12.50 41.05 -5.11
N PRO A 464 12.05 42.26 -4.72
CA PRO A 464 11.60 42.50 -3.36
C PRO A 464 10.46 41.56 -2.89
N PRO A 465 9.42 41.26 -3.70
CA PRO A 465 8.42 40.26 -3.35
C PRO A 465 9.02 38.85 -3.12
N ALA A 466 9.90 38.38 -4.01
CA ALA A 466 10.52 37.07 -3.89
C ALA A 466 11.47 36.97 -2.69
N THR A 467 12.16 38.06 -2.36
CA THR A 467 12.98 38.18 -1.14
C THR A 467 12.12 38.00 0.12
N VAL A 468 10.95 38.66 0.19
CA VAL A 468 10.01 38.50 1.31
C VAL A 468 9.49 37.07 1.40
N LEU A 469 9.12 36.44 0.28
CA LEU A 469 8.69 35.05 0.25
C LEU A 469 9.78 34.11 0.76
N ARG A 470 11.02 34.24 0.24
CA ARG A 470 12.17 33.46 0.70
C ARG A 470 12.36 33.59 2.22
N ASP A 471 12.41 34.82 2.74
CA ASP A 471 12.66 35.04 4.16
C ASP A 471 11.56 34.47 5.05
N ARG A 472 10.29 34.52 4.60
CA ARG A 472 9.17 33.83 5.27
C ARG A 472 9.37 32.32 5.30
N LEU A 473 9.74 31.70 4.18
CA LEU A 473 9.98 30.26 4.11
C LEU A 473 11.19 29.81 4.94
N LEU A 474 12.24 30.64 5.02
CA LEU A 474 13.40 30.36 5.88
C LEU A 474 13.08 30.49 7.38
N ALA A 475 12.09 31.31 7.74
CA ALA A 475 11.63 31.46 9.12
C ALA A 475 10.55 30.43 9.52
N TRP A 476 9.96 29.73 8.56
CA TRP A 476 8.93 28.72 8.80
C TRP A 476 9.48 27.52 9.57
N ASP A 477 8.67 26.95 10.45
CA ASP A 477 9.04 25.83 11.31
C ASP A 477 9.07 24.46 10.60
N ARG A 478 8.78 24.45 9.30
CA ARG A 478 8.69 23.27 8.43
C ARG A 478 7.54 22.31 8.75
N ARG A 479 6.50 22.75 9.48
CA ARG A 479 5.32 21.91 9.72
C ARG A 479 4.26 22.08 8.64
N MET A 480 3.89 20.98 7.98
CA MET A 480 2.79 20.90 7.01
C MET A 480 1.42 20.87 7.74
N ALA A 481 1.23 21.82 8.66
CA ALA A 481 0.05 21.93 9.51
C ALA A 481 -1.15 22.47 8.71
N VAL A 482 -2.35 22.02 9.08
CA VAL A 482 -3.63 22.37 8.43
C VAL A 482 -3.83 23.88 8.28
N ASP A 483 -3.43 24.67 9.27
CA ASP A 483 -3.61 26.11 9.34
C ASP A 483 -2.40 26.93 8.84
N SER A 484 -1.36 26.27 8.32
CA SER A 484 -0.15 26.94 7.84
C SER A 484 -0.30 27.48 6.41
N VAL A 485 -0.11 28.79 6.24
CA VAL A 485 0.02 29.43 4.92
C VAL A 485 1.42 29.18 4.35
N GLU A 486 2.45 29.18 5.19
CA GLU A 486 3.83 28.90 4.82
C GLU A 486 3.99 27.49 4.24
N ALA A 487 3.29 26.48 4.77
CA ALA A 487 3.25 25.14 4.19
C ALA A 487 2.66 25.14 2.77
N ALA A 488 1.59 25.89 2.53
CA ALA A 488 0.98 26.03 1.19
C ALA A 488 1.90 26.78 0.23
N LEU A 489 2.57 27.84 0.69
CA LEU A 489 3.59 28.58 -0.07
C LEU A 489 4.76 27.67 -0.43
N PHE A 490 5.31 26.92 0.54
CA PHE A 490 6.39 25.96 0.32
C PHE A 490 5.99 24.91 -0.71
N ALA A 491 4.80 24.30 -0.58
CA ALA A 491 4.33 23.29 -1.53
C ALA A 491 4.17 23.86 -2.95
N THR A 492 3.74 25.13 -3.07
CA THR A 492 3.61 25.82 -4.35
C THR A 492 4.98 26.11 -4.99
N VAL A 493 5.96 26.58 -4.20
CA VAL A 493 7.35 26.76 -4.68
C VAL A 493 7.95 25.42 -5.10
N ARG A 494 7.80 24.38 -4.28
CA ARG A 494 8.26 23.02 -4.60
C ARG A 494 7.63 22.51 -5.90
N ALA A 495 6.33 22.70 -6.09
CA ALA A 495 5.64 22.29 -7.32
C ALA A 495 6.18 23.04 -8.55
N ALA A 496 6.48 24.34 -8.44
CA ALA A 496 7.07 25.11 -9.53
C ALA A 496 8.50 24.63 -9.89
N VAL A 497 9.32 24.29 -8.88
CA VAL A 497 10.64 23.68 -9.11
C VAL A 497 10.50 22.33 -9.80
N VAL A 498 9.61 21.46 -9.32
CA VAL A 498 9.33 20.15 -9.94
C VAL A 498 8.87 20.31 -11.39
N GLU A 499 8.04 21.31 -11.69
CA GLU A 499 7.57 21.59 -13.05
C GLU A 499 8.72 22.00 -13.99
N ALA A 500 9.70 22.76 -13.49
CA ALA A 500 10.89 23.12 -14.28
C ALA A 500 11.69 21.88 -14.71
N TYR A 501 11.80 20.87 -13.85
CA TYR A 501 12.39 19.58 -14.22
C TYR A 501 11.47 18.76 -15.12
N ALA A 502 10.18 18.66 -14.82
CA ALA A 502 9.23 17.85 -15.58
C ALA A 502 9.10 18.28 -17.04
N THR A 503 9.31 19.58 -17.31
CA THR A 503 9.26 20.17 -18.66
C THR A 503 10.63 20.27 -19.34
N ALA A 504 11.69 19.80 -18.69
CA ALA A 504 13.03 19.80 -19.26
C ALA A 504 13.06 18.96 -20.56
N PRO A 505 13.71 19.45 -21.65
CA PRO A 505 13.79 18.71 -22.90
C PRO A 505 14.36 17.29 -22.77
N ALA A 506 15.24 17.07 -21.79
CA ALA A 506 15.84 15.77 -21.50
C ALA A 506 14.85 14.73 -20.93
N LEU A 507 13.66 15.14 -20.50
CA LEU A 507 12.60 14.26 -19.98
C LEU A 507 11.36 14.22 -20.88
N ALA A 508 11.45 14.76 -22.10
CA ALA A 508 10.34 14.80 -23.03
C ALA A 508 9.79 13.40 -23.35
N GLY A 509 8.48 13.20 -23.20
CA GLY A 509 7.80 11.92 -23.50
C GLY A 509 7.78 10.90 -22.36
N VAL A 510 8.43 11.20 -21.23
CA VAL A 510 8.46 10.30 -20.06
C VAL A 510 7.11 10.27 -19.33
N ASP A 511 6.45 11.42 -19.18
CA ASP A 511 5.22 11.62 -18.39
C ASP A 511 3.91 11.15 -19.06
N ALA A 512 3.91 9.97 -19.68
CA ALA A 512 2.71 9.38 -20.27
C ALA A 512 2.77 7.86 -20.22
N SER A 513 1.69 7.20 -19.77
CA SER A 513 1.62 5.74 -19.80
C SER A 513 1.25 5.23 -21.20
N PRO A 514 2.11 4.44 -21.86
CA PRO A 514 1.74 3.77 -23.11
C PRO A 514 0.86 2.53 -22.86
N PHE A 515 0.58 2.18 -21.60
CA PHE A 515 -0.09 0.93 -21.21
C PHE A 515 -1.56 1.10 -20.82
N GLY A 516 -2.11 2.32 -20.87
CA GLY A 516 -3.50 2.64 -20.54
C GLY A 516 -3.67 3.37 -19.20
N GLU A 517 -4.90 3.80 -18.92
CA GLU A 517 -5.25 4.60 -17.74
C GLU A 517 -5.03 3.84 -16.43
N LEU A 518 -5.19 2.51 -16.45
CA LEU A 518 -4.93 1.65 -15.29
C LEU A 518 -3.52 1.82 -14.74
N TYR A 519 -2.54 2.05 -15.61
CA TYR A 519 -1.13 2.18 -15.22
C TYR A 519 -0.67 3.63 -15.06
N ALA A 520 -1.48 4.62 -15.47
CA ALA A 520 -1.13 6.03 -15.42
C ALA A 520 -0.58 6.50 -14.06
N PRO A 521 -1.09 6.04 -12.88
CA PRO A 521 -0.56 6.46 -11.59
C PRO A 521 0.92 6.14 -11.35
N TRP A 522 1.48 5.10 -11.97
CA TRP A 522 2.90 4.73 -11.83
C TRP A 522 3.83 5.53 -12.77
N PHE A 523 3.22 6.25 -13.72
CA PHE A 523 3.86 7.06 -14.75
C PHE A 523 3.84 8.56 -14.43
N ASP A 524 3.40 8.94 -13.22
CA ASP A 524 3.46 10.32 -12.69
C ASP A 524 4.92 10.77 -12.52
N LEU A 525 5.45 11.45 -13.54
CA LEU A 525 6.83 11.96 -13.50
C LEU A 525 7.00 13.00 -12.40
N ARG A 526 5.98 13.84 -12.16
CA ARG A 526 6.04 14.90 -11.14
C ARG A 526 6.14 14.33 -9.73
N GLY A 527 5.42 13.26 -9.44
CA GLY A 527 5.55 12.52 -8.18
C GLY A 527 6.97 11.98 -7.97
N ARG A 528 7.57 11.38 -9.01
CA ARG A 528 8.95 10.85 -8.94
C ARG A 528 10.00 11.94 -8.76
N LEU A 529 9.88 13.04 -9.51
CA LEU A 529 10.76 14.20 -9.39
C LEU A 529 10.66 14.84 -8.01
N ARG A 530 9.46 14.92 -7.42
CA ARG A 530 9.26 15.42 -6.07
C ARG A 530 10.00 14.58 -5.03
N LEU A 531 9.92 13.25 -5.12
CA LEU A 531 10.64 12.35 -4.21
C LEU A 531 12.17 12.39 -4.43
N ALA A 532 12.61 12.65 -5.66
CA ALA A 532 14.02 12.78 -6.02
C ALA A 532 14.57 14.21 -5.80
N LEU A 533 13.76 15.15 -5.31
CA LEU A 533 14.11 16.57 -5.27
C LEU A 533 15.43 16.89 -4.53
N PRO A 534 15.73 16.30 -3.36
CA PRO A 534 17.03 16.54 -2.71
C PRO A 534 18.21 16.17 -3.61
N THR A 535 18.13 15.04 -4.31
CA THR A 535 19.16 14.58 -5.27
C THR A 535 19.28 15.57 -6.42
N LEU A 536 18.15 15.99 -7.00
CA LEU A 536 18.11 16.95 -8.12
C LEU A 536 18.75 18.28 -7.78
N LEU A 537 18.47 18.82 -6.59
CA LEU A 537 18.99 20.12 -6.14
C LEU A 537 20.47 20.07 -5.75
N SER A 538 20.98 18.90 -5.37
CA SER A 538 22.40 18.70 -5.08
C SER A 538 23.26 18.57 -6.34
N ALA A 539 22.66 18.18 -7.46
CA ALA A 539 23.34 18.01 -8.75
C ALA A 539 23.55 19.35 -9.45
N GLN A 540 24.66 19.52 -10.17
CA GLN A 540 24.95 20.80 -10.83
C GLN A 540 23.96 21.17 -11.93
N LYS A 541 23.62 20.22 -12.83
CA LYS A 541 22.67 20.41 -13.95
C LYS A 541 21.94 19.13 -14.35
N ALA A 542 21.29 18.47 -13.40
CA ALA A 542 20.49 17.27 -13.71
C ALA A 542 19.45 17.60 -14.79
N PHE A 543 19.38 16.78 -15.84
CA PHE A 543 18.46 16.97 -16.98
C PHE A 543 18.60 18.32 -17.70
N GLY A 544 19.76 18.98 -17.57
CA GLY A 544 20.01 20.30 -18.14
C GLY A 544 19.38 21.47 -17.39
N VAL A 545 18.77 21.22 -16.22
CA VAL A 545 18.16 22.25 -15.37
C VAL A 545 19.17 22.72 -14.33
N ASP A 546 19.38 24.03 -14.27
CA ASP A 546 20.19 24.67 -13.23
C ASP A 546 19.34 24.82 -11.95
N PRO A 547 19.70 24.15 -10.84
CA PRO A 547 18.87 24.14 -9.64
C PRO A 547 18.75 25.54 -9.01
N LEU A 548 19.81 26.37 -9.06
CA LEU A 548 19.77 27.73 -8.51
C LEU A 548 18.76 28.59 -9.26
N GLN A 549 18.80 28.53 -10.60
CA GLN A 549 17.87 29.26 -11.44
C GLN A 549 16.43 28.75 -11.27
N ALA A 550 16.23 27.43 -11.21
CA ALA A 550 14.90 26.84 -11.03
C ALA A 550 14.24 27.28 -9.71
N VAL A 551 15.01 27.32 -8.61
CA VAL A 551 14.49 27.81 -7.32
C VAL A 551 14.25 29.33 -7.35
N ALA A 552 15.14 30.11 -7.96
CA ALA A 552 14.93 31.55 -8.11
C ALA A 552 13.66 31.87 -8.91
N ASP A 553 13.49 31.23 -10.07
CA ASP A 553 12.31 31.41 -10.94
C ASP A 553 11.02 30.99 -10.22
N ALA A 554 11.05 29.87 -9.48
CA ALA A 554 9.91 29.42 -8.69
C ALA A 554 9.50 30.44 -7.62
N LEU A 555 10.47 31.01 -6.89
CA LEU A 555 10.21 32.06 -5.90
C LEU A 555 9.63 33.32 -6.56
N GLU A 556 10.14 33.73 -7.71
CA GLU A 556 9.61 34.87 -8.47
C GLU A 556 8.16 34.64 -8.91
N VAL A 557 7.86 33.47 -9.48
CA VAL A 557 6.51 33.13 -9.93
C VAL A 557 5.53 33.14 -8.75
N VAL A 558 5.88 32.49 -7.64
CA VAL A 558 4.98 32.38 -6.48
C VAL A 558 4.80 33.70 -5.77
N ALA A 559 5.84 34.54 -5.66
CA ALA A 559 5.76 35.82 -4.99
C ALA A 559 4.86 36.85 -5.72
N HIS A 560 4.60 36.65 -7.01
CA HIS A 560 3.72 37.50 -7.81
C HIS A 560 2.31 36.91 -8.01
N ALA A 561 2.06 35.71 -7.49
CA ALA A 561 0.74 35.09 -7.46
C ALA A 561 -0.06 35.54 -6.22
N PRO A 562 -1.40 35.41 -6.24
CA PRO A 562 -2.21 35.57 -5.03
C PRO A 562 -1.73 34.62 -3.92
N GLU A 563 -1.66 35.11 -2.68
CA GLU A 563 -1.30 34.27 -1.53
C GLU A 563 -2.29 33.10 -1.40
N PRO A 564 -1.81 31.86 -1.25
CA PRO A 564 -2.68 30.71 -1.09
C PRO A 564 -3.40 30.76 0.27
N ALA A 565 -4.55 30.11 0.34
CA ALA A 565 -5.18 29.81 1.61
C ALA A 565 -4.32 28.82 2.43
N PRO A 566 -4.53 28.69 3.75
CA PRO A 566 -3.84 27.71 4.58
C PRO A 566 -3.90 26.29 4.00
N TRP A 567 -2.86 25.49 4.23
CA TRP A 567 -2.66 24.14 3.67
C TRP A 567 -3.93 23.28 3.61
N GLY A 568 -4.63 23.13 4.73
CA GLY A 568 -5.83 22.30 4.82
C GLY A 568 -7.05 22.85 4.08
N SER A 569 -6.98 24.04 3.52
CA SER A 569 -8.04 24.57 2.64
C SER A 569 -8.14 23.78 1.33
N ALA A 570 -7.02 23.24 0.86
CA ALA A 570 -6.94 22.41 -0.33
C ALA A 570 -6.52 20.96 -0.01
N HIS A 571 -5.69 20.75 1.03
CA HIS A 571 -5.24 19.43 1.48
C HIS A 571 -6.28 18.77 2.39
N VAL A 572 -7.35 18.30 1.74
CA VAL A 572 -8.47 17.57 2.36
C VAL A 572 -8.40 16.10 1.95
N VAL A 573 -8.70 15.20 2.89
CA VAL A 573 -8.73 13.76 2.56
C VAL A 573 -9.90 13.46 1.62
N VAL A 574 -9.69 12.70 0.56
CA VAL A 574 -10.75 12.26 -0.36
C VAL A 574 -10.71 10.74 -0.46
N PRO A 575 -11.45 10.04 0.41
CA PRO A 575 -11.60 8.60 0.33
C PRO A 575 -12.25 8.19 -1.00
N LEU A 576 -11.64 7.28 -1.74
CA LEU A 576 -12.14 6.82 -3.03
C LEU A 576 -13.17 5.70 -2.85
N THR A 577 -14.41 5.96 -3.27
CA THR A 577 -15.41 4.90 -3.44
C THR A 577 -15.00 3.93 -4.56
N ALA A 578 -15.58 2.73 -4.57
CA ALA A 578 -15.34 1.76 -5.63
C ALA A 578 -15.55 2.32 -7.05
N ALA A 579 -16.51 3.24 -7.23
CA ALA A 579 -16.74 3.89 -8.52
C ALA A 579 -15.59 4.86 -8.89
N GLN A 580 -15.13 5.66 -7.93
CA GLN A 580 -14.03 6.61 -8.12
C GLN A 580 -12.68 5.92 -8.36
N GLN A 581 -12.46 4.74 -7.79
CA GLN A 581 -11.30 3.90 -8.12
C GLN A 581 -11.23 3.53 -9.61
N PHE A 582 -12.36 3.58 -10.32
CA PHE A 582 -12.44 3.40 -11.78
C PHE A 582 -12.77 4.71 -12.51
N GLY A 583 -12.39 5.87 -11.98
CA GLY A 583 -12.53 7.16 -12.65
C GLY A 583 -13.97 7.67 -12.83
N LEU A 584 -14.93 7.09 -12.12
CA LEU A 584 -16.32 7.56 -12.13
C LEU A 584 -16.56 8.60 -11.04
N ALA A 585 -17.63 9.38 -11.19
CA ALA A 585 -18.07 10.32 -10.15
C ALA A 585 -18.46 9.58 -8.86
N ALA A 586 -18.32 10.27 -7.72
CA ALA A 586 -18.83 9.79 -6.45
C ALA A 586 -20.37 9.61 -6.54
N PRO A 587 -20.94 8.57 -5.93
CA PRO A 587 -22.39 8.44 -5.78
C PRO A 587 -22.99 9.61 -4.97
N ASP A 588 -24.28 9.91 -5.19
CA ASP A 588 -25.01 10.89 -4.41
C ASP A 588 -24.92 10.58 -2.90
N GLY A 589 -24.79 11.62 -2.07
CA GLY A 589 -24.66 11.49 -0.61
C GLY A 589 -23.26 11.11 -0.10
N HIS A 590 -22.27 10.87 -0.97
CA HIS A 590 -20.87 10.64 -0.61
C HIS A 590 -20.00 11.90 -0.84
N ALA A 591 -20.63 13.08 -0.82
CA ALA A 591 -19.98 14.34 -1.15
C ALA A 591 -19.39 15.07 0.08
N PRO A 592 -18.29 15.83 -0.08
CA PRO A 592 -17.62 16.61 0.97
C PRO A 592 -18.54 17.58 1.75
N PRO A 593 -18.11 18.09 2.93
CA PRO A 593 -16.71 18.34 3.30
C PRO A 593 -16.03 17.21 4.07
N TRP A 594 -15.00 16.63 3.45
CA TRP A 594 -14.03 15.80 4.14
C TRP A 594 -13.08 16.66 4.98
N PRO A 595 -12.51 16.14 6.08
CA PRO A 595 -11.67 16.94 6.97
C PRO A 595 -10.34 17.34 6.30
N PRO A 596 -9.81 18.52 6.67
CA PRO A 596 -8.42 18.87 6.35
C PRO A 596 -7.46 17.92 7.08
N VAL A 597 -6.30 17.68 6.49
CA VAL A 597 -5.25 16.84 7.09
C VAL A 597 -3.90 17.55 7.04
N ALA A 598 -3.03 17.23 7.99
CA ALA A 598 -1.63 17.67 8.01
C ALA A 598 -0.73 16.66 7.30
N GLY A 599 0.51 17.05 7.03
CA GLY A 599 1.53 16.21 6.39
C GLY A 599 1.58 16.34 4.86
N ASP A 600 2.60 15.74 4.27
CA ASP A 600 2.82 15.58 2.83
C ASP A 600 3.62 14.31 2.52
N ASP A 601 4.01 14.08 1.27
CA ASP A 601 4.75 12.88 0.84
C ASP A 601 6.04 12.57 1.62
N ASP A 602 6.72 13.61 2.12
CA ASP A 602 8.05 13.57 2.75
C ASP A 602 7.97 13.64 4.28
N CYS A 603 6.79 13.84 4.86
CA CYS A 603 6.55 13.76 6.30
C CYS A 603 6.48 12.30 6.78
N VAL A 604 6.63 12.09 8.10
CA VAL A 604 6.27 10.80 8.70
C VAL A 604 4.78 10.53 8.48
N LEU A 605 3.94 11.53 8.78
CA LEU A 605 2.53 11.57 8.41
C LEU A 605 2.39 11.78 6.89
N ALA A 606 2.56 10.71 6.12
CA ALA A 606 2.69 10.78 4.68
C ALA A 606 1.33 10.91 3.95
N THR A 607 0.61 12.02 4.17
CA THR A 607 -0.66 12.32 3.51
C THR A 607 -0.42 12.97 2.14
N ARG A 608 -0.76 12.26 1.06
CA ARG A 608 -0.29 12.58 -0.29
C ARG A 608 -1.41 13.10 -1.18
N ALA A 609 -1.14 14.23 -1.84
CA ALA A 609 -1.95 14.73 -2.93
C ALA A 609 -1.34 14.35 -4.28
N LEU A 610 -2.17 13.95 -5.24
CA LEU A 610 -1.72 13.72 -6.62
C LEU A 610 -1.15 15.04 -7.17
N GLY A 611 0.05 15.01 -7.75
CA GLY A 611 0.75 16.24 -8.17
C GLY A 611 1.35 17.08 -7.02
N GLY A 612 1.18 16.68 -5.75
CA GLY A 612 1.87 17.27 -4.59
C GLY A 612 1.18 18.46 -3.94
N THR A 613 0.02 18.88 -4.46
CA THR A 613 -0.87 19.89 -3.87
C THR A 613 -2.33 19.51 -4.12
N GLY A 614 -3.26 19.97 -3.27
CA GLY A 614 -4.69 19.69 -3.43
C GLY A 614 -5.16 18.48 -2.63
N ALA A 615 -6.15 17.75 -3.15
CA ALA A 615 -6.83 16.69 -2.42
C ALA A 615 -5.90 15.50 -2.09
N CYS A 616 -5.93 15.08 -0.83
CA CYS A 616 -5.20 13.94 -0.31
C CYS A 616 -5.97 12.64 -0.58
N VAL A 617 -5.46 11.76 -1.43
CA VAL A 617 -6.10 10.47 -1.77
C VAL A 617 -5.35 9.27 -1.20
N HIS A 618 -4.20 9.52 -0.58
CA HIS A 618 -3.28 8.49 -0.10
C HIS A 618 -2.70 8.91 1.25
N GLY A 619 -2.58 7.97 2.18
CA GLY A 619 -2.13 8.25 3.54
C GLY A 619 -2.34 7.04 4.45
N PRO A 620 -2.22 7.20 5.78
CA PRO A 620 -2.44 6.13 6.74
C PRO A 620 -3.83 5.50 6.61
N VAL A 621 -3.94 4.26 6.13
CA VAL A 621 -5.21 3.52 6.06
C VAL A 621 -5.57 2.83 7.38
N ALA A 622 -4.65 2.85 8.33
CA ALA A 622 -4.85 2.61 9.75
C ALA A 622 -3.68 3.23 10.52
N ARG A 623 -3.84 3.46 11.83
CA ARG A 623 -2.71 3.57 12.77
C ARG A 623 -2.95 2.62 13.92
N PHE A 624 -1.89 2.02 14.44
CA PHE A 624 -1.96 1.14 15.60
C PHE A 624 -0.77 1.36 16.54
N VAL A 625 -1.00 1.04 17.81
CA VAL A 625 -0.01 1.00 18.88
C VAL A 625 -0.34 -0.20 19.75
N TRP A 626 0.46 -1.25 19.63
CA TRP A 626 0.37 -2.46 20.44
C TRP A 626 1.28 -2.33 21.64
N ASP A 627 0.67 -2.08 22.80
CA ASP A 627 1.35 -2.10 24.09
C ASP A 627 1.10 -3.45 24.76
N LEU A 628 2.18 -4.17 25.05
CA LEU A 628 2.10 -5.48 25.72
C LEU A 628 1.67 -5.38 27.18
N ALA A 629 1.62 -4.16 27.76
CA ALA A 629 1.02 -3.92 29.07
C ALA A 629 -0.49 -3.64 29.05
N GLY A 630 -1.11 -3.52 27.86
CA GLY A 630 -2.55 -3.46 27.69
C GLY A 630 -3.13 -2.09 27.27
N ASP A 631 -2.36 -0.99 27.24
CA ASP A 631 -2.84 0.30 26.70
C ASP A 631 -2.68 0.36 25.17
N SER A 632 -3.20 -0.69 24.50
CA SER A 632 -3.17 -0.79 23.04
C SER A 632 -4.21 0.14 22.41
N ARG A 633 -3.85 0.72 21.27
CA ARG A 633 -4.65 1.76 20.59
C ARG A 633 -4.62 1.57 19.08
N TRP A 634 -5.65 2.05 18.40
CA TRP A 634 -5.74 2.00 16.94
C TRP A 634 -6.69 3.06 16.41
N VAL A 635 -6.71 3.29 15.10
CA VAL A 635 -7.72 4.11 14.42
C VAL A 635 -7.73 3.79 12.92
N VAL A 636 -8.88 3.91 12.28
CA VAL A 636 -9.00 3.90 10.80
C VAL A 636 -9.56 5.24 10.29
N PRO A 637 -9.32 5.62 9.01
CA PRO A 637 -9.73 6.92 8.47
C PRO A 637 -11.23 7.23 8.53
N LEU A 638 -12.06 6.18 8.56
CA LEU A 638 -13.52 6.28 8.48
C LEU A 638 -14.12 5.70 9.77
N GLY A 639 -14.57 4.45 9.74
CA GLY A 639 -15.10 3.71 10.88
C GLY A 639 -15.20 2.22 10.58
N ALA A 640 -15.76 1.45 11.51
CA ALA A 640 -15.85 0.00 11.38
C ALA A 640 -16.82 -0.45 10.27
N SER A 641 -17.84 0.36 9.94
CA SER A 641 -18.92 0.01 9.03
C SER A 641 -18.76 0.59 7.61
N GLY A 642 -19.00 -0.26 6.61
CA GLY A 642 -19.12 0.14 5.20
C GLY A 642 -20.50 0.64 4.80
N ASP A 643 -21.52 0.52 5.66
CA ASP A 643 -22.86 1.08 5.44
C ASP A 643 -22.89 2.59 5.73
N PRO A 644 -23.18 3.46 4.74
CA PRO A 644 -23.29 4.90 4.94
C PRO A 644 -24.37 5.33 5.95
N ALA A 645 -25.35 4.47 6.23
CA ALA A 645 -26.40 4.73 7.22
C ALA A 645 -25.97 4.37 8.66
N SER A 646 -24.83 3.70 8.84
CA SER A 646 -24.34 3.29 10.15
C SER A 646 -23.75 4.48 10.92
N PRO A 647 -23.99 4.58 12.25
CA PRO A 647 -23.28 5.56 13.08
C PRO A 647 -21.76 5.32 13.07
N HIS A 648 -21.32 4.09 12.77
CA HIS A 648 -19.91 3.69 12.73
C HIS A 648 -19.28 3.80 11.34
N HIS A 649 -19.86 4.62 10.45
CA HIS A 649 -19.31 4.85 9.12
C HIS A 649 -18.14 5.83 9.12
N HIS A 650 -18.18 6.87 9.96
CA HIS A 650 -17.19 7.96 10.03
C HIS A 650 -16.83 8.39 11.45
N ASP A 651 -17.22 7.62 12.47
CA ASP A 651 -17.05 8.00 13.88
C ASP A 651 -15.58 8.11 14.32
N GLN A 652 -14.64 7.44 13.64
CA GLN A 652 -13.21 7.54 13.91
C GLN A 652 -12.49 8.66 13.13
N GLN A 653 -13.13 9.21 12.09
CA GLN A 653 -12.52 10.14 11.14
C GLN A 653 -11.90 11.38 11.81
N ALA A 654 -12.57 11.96 12.80
CA ALA A 654 -12.09 13.15 13.50
C ALA A 654 -10.83 12.87 14.35
N ALA A 655 -10.76 11.68 14.98
CA ALA A 655 -9.56 11.27 15.71
C ALA A 655 -8.40 11.00 14.73
N TRP A 656 -8.68 10.28 13.65
CA TRP A 656 -7.70 9.96 12.62
C TRP A 656 -7.11 11.22 11.96
N ALA A 657 -7.93 12.18 11.56
CA ALA A 657 -7.50 13.41 10.90
C ALA A 657 -6.65 14.29 11.82
N ALA A 658 -6.90 14.23 13.13
CA ALA A 658 -6.11 14.92 14.15
C ALA A 658 -4.85 14.16 14.59
N GLY A 659 -4.49 13.06 13.92
CA GLY A 659 -3.32 12.24 14.29
C GLY A 659 -3.47 11.47 15.60
N ARG A 660 -4.68 11.33 16.14
CA ARG A 660 -4.95 10.62 17.39
C ARG A 660 -5.40 9.18 17.13
N THR A 661 -5.19 8.32 18.13
CA THR A 661 -5.73 6.95 18.18
C THR A 661 -6.86 6.85 19.20
N ILE A 662 -7.68 5.82 19.08
CA ILE A 662 -8.68 5.43 20.09
C ILE A 662 -8.18 4.19 20.87
N PRO A 663 -8.49 4.06 22.16
CA PRO A 663 -8.16 2.87 22.93
C PRO A 663 -8.83 1.62 22.35
N LEU A 664 -8.14 0.50 22.42
CA LEU A 664 -8.74 -0.80 22.20
C LEU A 664 -9.56 -1.18 23.43
N GLU A 665 -10.86 -1.43 23.27
CA GLU A 665 -11.72 -1.77 24.41
C GLU A 665 -11.41 -3.18 24.94
N ASP A 666 -11.16 -3.27 26.24
CA ASP A 666 -11.15 -4.54 26.96
C ASP A 666 -12.58 -5.10 27.08
N ARG A 667 -12.67 -6.42 27.22
CA ARG A 667 -13.94 -7.17 27.28
C ARG A 667 -14.86 -6.75 28.42
#